data_AF-A0A367LF79-F1
#
_entry.id   AF-A0A367LF79-F1
#
_cell.length_a   1.000
_cell.length_b   1.000
_cell.length_c   1.000
_cell.angle_alpha   90.00
_cell.angle_beta   90.00
_cell.angle_gamma   90.00
#
_symmetry.space_group_name_H-M   'P 1'
#
loop_
_entity.id
_entity.type
_entity.pdbx_description
1 polymer ?
#
loop_
_entity_poly.entity_id
_entity_poly.type
_entity_poly.pdbx_seq_one_letter_code
_entity_poly.pdbx_strand_id
1 'polypeptide(L)'
;MLTSLLLLLLPRLASAIVNNTDGLPPCKVSPGNKTITAFRLYPENASFDPATCRVYFSDLWNASIAIWDPVDNKIVGGLTDNRFTGRPDLHASGVKAFVPFDQLSVLYNSGNAFDTIGKNITGQNNLVRYDLSTGNVLWAIDLSLATNNTYGGYQDIAHDKDGNTFVGGTFPPSLLRVDYETKKVTPWYLGPPKSTLFGINGLAMWDWTKLIATYQSSYEGSQLVSFGLDKPGRPYPIPVLRRNGTRTSVGADLDGITLPPRYGDKVALAADAYAGVVVLYSDDEWKTARKMGVVPTLFHDNATRVVTALQIGDPIFTVYEFFGDATVRTPGQPAGAGNRTMFPLTDITAAVDRLLPRELLHRRKPGVGRVMARKVVGRRDGKIHQQRQNALYLLQRILLRSTTRDKVERKEPRMVVIAIGSFALGLSTSASHLDCLCVGPMSPNVFFTVATQRLKASGYPDFRRVKSASDETRLELRLEGIRLNLGYCLAPSVIESYPDAAAFDLPTQTLAKLKPLRDVLYLRRSIPDMAAFRLSHRLIRAWAESRGLYASQFGLLGGFHITVMLVPVCKLDEGGNMRAPDIIRSFFHRYAAFDWEGRSVFDPFFHRQLTYRRTSTEPLCLLGWHGPRLNAATHATGSGVDTIASELSRANSLLSQGGITWSQFLGDNESPLVEFQRQYKRYINIEARYWATSPQKRTKFFRCIESRLSSFLLDADRNLPMVGMRFWPARLVQRTDEFTGCYLIGLYRRRSPAADSYEQLQASMGDFEASIRKSSKYYDANCCWVMASIVNARDLPTLGLEPGPQAEGNNMSSLDEETDGDESMAEEEEDEEEEGEEEEGEDEDNSSNNNNNNNNNKMQTLPNHRFRPASDVINRLKWDAALDATDYLIGYQDRFAGVREKKVEAWTGDLTDDDFIPQHRIVYFKRKSDGKLMWHRPTRLDLVYGSGQ
;
A
#
# COMPACT_ATOMS: atom_id res chain seq x y z
N MET A 1 59.65 23.57 -31.14
CA MET A 1 59.53 23.21 -29.71
C MET A 1 58.41 24.04 -29.11
N LEU A 2 57.59 23.43 -28.25
CA LEU A 2 56.52 23.99 -27.40
C LEU A 2 55.18 24.36 -28.04
N THR A 3 54.33 23.33 -28.17
CA THR A 3 52.87 23.37 -28.01
C THR A 3 52.48 22.39 -26.89
N SER A 4 52.26 22.89 -25.68
CA SER A 4 51.62 22.18 -24.56
C SER A 4 51.43 23.13 -23.38
N LEU A 5 50.33 22.94 -22.63
CA LEU A 5 49.83 23.72 -21.48
C LEU A 5 49.02 24.99 -21.81
N LEU A 6 47.76 24.81 -22.20
CA LEU A 6 46.66 25.59 -21.62
C LEU A 6 45.34 24.79 -21.72
N LEU A 7 45.30 23.63 -21.06
CA LEU A 7 44.08 22.88 -20.77
C LEU A 7 43.99 22.78 -19.24
N LEU A 8 43.07 23.52 -18.65
CA LEU A 8 42.45 23.36 -17.32
C LEU A 8 42.01 24.75 -16.83
N LEU A 9 40.74 25.09 -17.05
CA LEU A 9 39.85 25.75 -16.07
C LEU A 9 38.51 26.16 -16.73
N LEU A 10 37.45 25.52 -16.23
CA LEU A 10 36.02 25.88 -16.22
C LEU A 10 35.05 25.26 -17.25
N PRO A 11 33.80 24.95 -16.82
CA PRO A 11 33.08 23.71 -17.12
C PRO A 11 31.68 23.94 -17.74
N ARG A 12 31.02 22.82 -18.13
CA ARG A 12 29.57 22.61 -18.23
C ARG A 12 28.69 23.84 -18.57
N LEU A 13 28.35 24.00 -19.84
CA LEU A 13 27.20 24.79 -20.29
C LEU A 13 26.50 24.07 -21.47
N ALA A 14 25.63 23.12 -21.13
CA ALA A 14 24.52 22.64 -21.97
C ALA A 14 23.58 21.78 -21.10
N SER A 15 22.98 22.39 -20.08
CA SER A 15 21.79 21.86 -19.43
C SER A 15 21.00 23.07 -18.95
N ALA A 16 20.13 23.56 -19.81
CA ALA A 16 19.30 24.72 -19.53
C ALA A 16 17.84 24.39 -19.87
N ILE A 17 17.08 24.22 -18.80
CA ILE A 17 15.66 24.58 -18.62
C ILE A 17 14.63 23.58 -19.17
N VAL A 18 14.18 22.68 -18.29
CA VAL A 18 12.74 22.38 -18.12
C VAL A 18 12.43 22.46 -16.62
N ASN A 19 12.29 23.69 -16.12
CA ASN A 19 11.73 23.98 -14.80
C ASN A 19 10.61 25.00 -15.00
N ASN A 20 9.37 24.51 -15.08
CA ASN A 20 8.17 25.24 -14.70
C ASN A 20 7.00 24.25 -14.63
N THR A 21 6.48 23.97 -13.44
CA THR A 21 5.20 23.24 -13.26
C THR A 21 4.12 24.12 -12.63
N ASP A 22 4.35 25.43 -12.53
CA ASP A 22 3.29 26.39 -12.27
C ASP A 22 2.58 26.70 -13.59
N GLY A 23 1.35 26.18 -13.73
CA GLY A 23 0.46 26.51 -14.84
C GLY A 23 0.37 25.50 -15.99
N LEU A 24 0.10 24.21 -15.74
CA LEU A 24 -0.41 23.36 -16.81
C LEU A 24 -1.87 23.76 -17.12
N PRO A 25 -2.18 24.28 -18.32
CA PRO A 25 -3.56 24.57 -18.71
C PRO A 25 -4.37 23.27 -18.73
N PRO A 26 -5.71 23.33 -18.57
CA PRO A 26 -6.56 22.16 -18.76
C PRO A 26 -6.29 21.56 -20.15
N CYS A 27 -6.13 20.23 -20.24
CA CYS A 27 -5.86 19.52 -21.49
C CYS A 27 -7.09 19.58 -22.44
N LYS A 28 -7.29 20.74 -23.05
CA LYS A 28 -8.39 21.06 -23.96
C LYS A 28 -7.86 21.10 -25.37
N VAL A 29 -7.71 19.93 -25.96
CA VAL A 29 -7.29 19.78 -27.35
C VAL A 29 -8.49 20.11 -28.25
N SER A 30 -8.35 21.11 -29.11
CA SER A 30 -9.43 21.50 -30.02
C SER A 30 -9.68 20.38 -31.05
N PRO A 31 -10.95 20.03 -31.34
CA PRO A 31 -11.29 19.17 -32.46
C PRO A 31 -10.80 19.73 -33.80
N GLY A 32 -10.70 18.85 -34.80
CA GLY A 32 -10.26 19.17 -36.15
C GLY A 32 -8.81 18.79 -36.42
N ASN A 33 -8.48 18.65 -37.70
CA ASN A 33 -7.17 18.22 -38.18
C ASN A 33 -6.06 19.12 -37.63
N LYS A 34 -4.91 18.53 -37.35
CA LYS A 34 -3.70 19.23 -36.90
C LYS A 34 -2.60 19.04 -37.94
N THR A 35 -1.65 19.97 -37.99
CA THR A 35 -0.43 19.78 -38.78
C THR A 35 0.74 20.23 -37.93
N ILE A 36 1.61 19.27 -37.62
CA ILE A 36 2.80 19.50 -36.82
C ILE A 36 3.89 20.01 -37.75
N THR A 37 4.44 21.19 -37.43
CA THR A 37 5.58 21.74 -38.15
C THR A 37 6.86 21.40 -37.39
N ALA A 38 7.61 20.44 -37.91
CA ALA A 38 8.85 19.94 -37.34
C ALA A 38 9.71 19.35 -38.46
N PHE A 39 11.00 19.68 -38.51
CA PHE A 39 11.91 19.12 -39.51
C PHE A 39 12.20 17.65 -39.18
N ARG A 40 11.91 16.75 -40.13
CA ARG A 40 12.26 15.31 -40.08
C ARG A 40 11.65 14.51 -38.92
N LEU A 41 10.41 14.79 -38.52
CA LEU A 41 9.75 14.12 -37.38
C LEU A 41 9.41 12.63 -37.59
N TYR A 42 9.03 12.22 -38.81
CA TYR A 42 8.64 10.85 -39.23
C TYR A 42 8.16 9.94 -38.06
N PRO A 43 6.90 10.15 -37.61
CA PRO A 43 6.38 9.49 -36.43
C PRO A 43 5.85 8.08 -36.73
N GLU A 44 6.59 7.05 -36.32
CA GLU A 44 6.18 5.65 -36.51
C GLU A 44 5.15 5.19 -35.47
N ASN A 45 5.14 5.78 -34.28
CA ASN A 45 4.19 5.46 -33.24
C ASN A 45 3.99 6.68 -32.32
N ALA A 46 2.88 6.68 -31.59
CA ALA A 46 2.49 7.79 -30.73
C ALA A 46 1.89 7.29 -29.42
N SER A 47 2.26 7.95 -28.32
CA SER A 47 1.66 7.71 -27.02
C SER A 47 1.28 9.01 -26.33
N PHE A 48 0.05 9.08 -25.81
CA PHE A 48 -0.47 10.26 -25.14
C PHE A 48 -0.39 10.08 -23.62
N ASP A 49 0.23 11.04 -22.94
CA ASP A 49 0.16 11.17 -21.50
C ASP A 49 -0.89 12.22 -21.10
N PRO A 50 -2.06 11.79 -20.58
CA PRO A 50 -3.09 12.70 -20.11
C PRO A 50 -2.67 13.47 -18.85
N ALA A 51 -1.67 13.01 -18.09
CA ALA A 51 -1.23 13.68 -16.87
C ALA A 51 -0.52 14.99 -17.18
N THR A 52 0.37 15.00 -18.17
CA THR A 52 1.10 16.20 -18.60
C THR A 52 0.50 16.87 -19.84
N CYS A 53 -0.53 16.26 -20.44
CA CYS A 53 -1.10 16.67 -21.74
C CYS A 53 -0.03 16.72 -22.83
N ARG A 54 0.82 15.68 -22.90
CA ARG A 54 1.91 15.57 -23.87
C ARG A 54 1.72 14.33 -24.73
N VAL A 55 2.15 14.43 -25.98
CA VAL A 55 2.23 13.29 -26.89
C VAL A 55 3.70 13.03 -27.18
N TYR A 56 4.08 11.76 -27.09
CA TYR A 56 5.42 11.28 -27.40
C TYR A 56 5.34 10.56 -28.75
N PHE A 57 6.05 11.09 -29.74
CA PHE A 57 6.22 10.45 -31.04
C PHE A 57 7.56 9.73 -31.07
N SER A 58 7.57 8.48 -31.52
CA SER A 58 8.81 7.80 -31.88
C SER A 58 9.24 8.25 -33.28
N ASP A 59 10.31 9.03 -33.34
CA ASP A 59 10.89 9.53 -34.59
C ASP A 59 11.73 8.41 -35.22
N LEU A 60 11.18 7.82 -36.28
CA LEU A 60 11.62 6.55 -36.84
C LEU A 60 13.11 6.58 -37.16
N TRP A 61 13.54 7.43 -38.08
CA TRP A 61 14.88 7.40 -38.64
C TRP A 61 15.93 8.17 -37.84
N ASN A 62 15.51 9.05 -36.93
CA ASN A 62 16.43 9.73 -36.02
C ASN A 62 16.68 8.90 -34.74
N ALA A 63 15.97 7.78 -34.54
CA ALA A 63 16.04 6.96 -33.34
C ALA A 63 15.90 7.81 -32.05
N SER A 64 14.87 8.67 -32.02
CA SER A 64 14.64 9.61 -30.91
C SER A 64 13.16 9.70 -30.56
N ILE A 65 12.84 10.41 -29.48
CA ILE A 65 11.45 10.74 -29.15
C ILE A 65 11.24 12.25 -29.28
N ALA A 66 10.20 12.66 -29.99
CA ALA A 66 9.73 14.03 -30.00
C ALA A 66 8.55 14.22 -29.03
N ILE A 67 8.55 15.33 -28.29
CA ILE A 67 7.49 15.68 -27.34
C ILE A 67 6.66 16.81 -27.95
N TRP A 68 5.38 16.55 -28.18
CA TRP A 68 4.43 17.48 -28.76
C TRP A 68 3.41 17.99 -27.73
N ASP A 69 3.14 19.29 -27.78
CA ASP A 69 2.00 19.96 -27.15
C ASP A 69 0.80 19.92 -28.09
N PRO A 70 -0.26 19.16 -27.77
CA PRO A 70 -1.46 19.11 -28.60
C PRO A 70 -2.35 20.36 -28.48
N VAL A 71 -2.21 21.15 -27.42
CA VAL A 71 -2.98 22.37 -27.20
C VAL A 71 -2.42 23.50 -28.05
N ASP A 72 -1.11 23.74 -27.95
CA ASP A 72 -0.41 24.79 -28.70
C ASP A 72 0.06 24.33 -30.10
N ASN A 73 -0.14 23.05 -30.42
CA ASN A 73 0.30 22.41 -31.67
C ASN A 73 1.80 22.63 -31.97
N LYS A 74 2.67 22.39 -30.97
CA LYS A 74 4.11 22.68 -31.07
C LYS A 74 4.97 21.57 -30.48
N ILE A 75 6.11 21.28 -31.11
CA ILE A 75 7.16 20.44 -30.49
C ILE A 75 7.83 21.23 -29.36
N VAL A 76 7.78 20.70 -28.15
CA VAL A 76 8.28 21.35 -26.93
C VAL A 76 9.58 20.75 -26.43
N GLY A 77 10.02 19.62 -26.98
CA GLY A 77 11.27 18.98 -26.63
C GLY A 77 11.42 17.61 -27.28
N GLY A 78 12.44 16.87 -26.82
CA GLY A 78 12.66 15.49 -27.23
C GLY A 78 13.47 14.73 -26.18
N LEU A 79 13.42 13.39 -26.25
CA LEU A 79 14.28 12.52 -25.45
C LEU A 79 15.33 11.91 -26.37
N THR A 80 16.58 12.03 -25.96
CA THR A 80 17.75 11.56 -26.71
C THR A 80 18.65 10.74 -25.81
N ASP A 81 19.25 9.68 -26.35
CA ASP A 81 20.27 8.87 -25.69
C ASP A 81 21.39 8.60 -26.67
N ASN A 82 22.62 8.99 -26.34
CA ASN A 82 23.78 8.87 -27.22
C ASN A 82 24.09 7.42 -27.65
N ARG A 83 23.53 6.40 -26.98
CA ARG A 83 23.64 5.00 -27.39
C ARG A 83 22.78 4.65 -28.61
N PHE A 84 21.71 5.42 -28.85
CA PHE A 84 20.67 5.10 -29.83
C PHE A 84 20.39 6.25 -30.81
N THR A 85 20.24 7.48 -30.30
CA THR A 85 19.80 8.64 -31.08
C THR A 85 20.80 9.05 -32.16
N GLY A 86 20.26 9.35 -33.35
CA GLY A 86 21.01 9.72 -34.54
C GLY A 86 21.72 8.56 -35.22
N ARG A 87 21.59 7.32 -34.70
CA ARG A 87 22.17 6.15 -35.35
C ARG A 87 21.33 5.74 -36.56
N PRO A 88 21.92 5.69 -37.77
CA PRO A 88 21.16 5.40 -38.98
C PRO A 88 20.71 3.94 -39.07
N ASP A 89 21.29 3.03 -38.29
CA ASP A 89 20.95 1.60 -38.27
C ASP A 89 19.81 1.25 -37.33
N LEU A 90 19.40 2.19 -36.48
CA LEU A 90 18.33 2.00 -35.51
C LEU A 90 17.11 2.82 -35.89
N HIS A 91 15.95 2.26 -35.61
CA HIS A 91 14.65 2.89 -35.68
C HIS A 91 14.07 3.04 -34.28
N ALA A 92 13.41 4.17 -34.00
CA ALA A 92 12.48 4.26 -32.85
C ALA A 92 11.11 3.74 -33.30
N SER A 93 10.84 2.45 -33.10
CA SER A 93 9.66 1.79 -33.67
C SER A 93 8.41 1.82 -32.78
N GLY A 94 8.59 1.90 -31.46
CA GLY A 94 7.49 1.83 -30.51
C GLY A 94 7.68 2.75 -29.31
N VAL A 95 6.59 3.34 -28.86
CA VAL A 95 6.57 4.24 -27.69
C VAL A 95 5.30 4.03 -26.87
N LYS A 96 5.45 3.93 -25.54
CA LYS A 96 4.30 3.79 -24.63
C LYS A 96 4.52 4.53 -23.32
N ALA A 97 3.64 5.48 -23.04
CA ALA A 97 3.57 6.16 -21.76
C ALA A 97 2.98 5.21 -20.71
N PHE A 98 3.70 5.06 -19.60
CA PHE A 98 3.22 4.34 -18.43
C PHE A 98 2.78 5.33 -17.36
N VAL A 99 1.61 5.92 -17.60
CA VAL A 99 1.03 7.03 -16.83
C VAL A 99 1.03 6.79 -15.30
N PRO A 100 0.70 5.59 -14.77
CA PRO A 100 0.70 5.39 -13.31
C PRO A 100 2.08 5.49 -12.65
N PHE A 101 3.17 5.37 -13.42
CA PHE A 101 4.56 5.37 -12.93
C PHE A 101 5.39 6.56 -13.43
N ASP A 102 4.81 7.48 -14.20
CA ASP A 102 5.49 8.64 -14.78
C ASP A 102 6.74 8.25 -15.60
N GLN A 103 6.59 7.21 -16.41
CA GLN A 103 7.67 6.62 -17.20
C GLN A 103 7.26 6.45 -18.66
N LEU A 104 8.26 6.36 -19.54
CA LEU A 104 8.08 6.09 -20.97
C LEU A 104 8.89 4.88 -21.37
N SER A 105 8.26 3.92 -22.03
CA SER A 105 8.94 2.83 -22.71
C SER A 105 9.15 3.19 -24.17
N VAL A 106 10.36 2.93 -24.66
CA VAL A 106 10.74 3.16 -26.06
C VAL A 106 11.46 1.93 -26.59
N LEU A 107 11.15 1.55 -27.81
CA LEU A 107 11.87 0.51 -28.55
C LEU A 107 12.83 1.16 -29.55
N TYR A 108 14.12 0.85 -29.43
CA TYR A 108 15.14 1.18 -30.41
C TYR A 108 15.67 -0.10 -31.06
N ASN A 109 15.27 -0.32 -32.31
CA ASN A 109 15.47 -1.60 -33.00
C ASN A 109 16.18 -1.44 -34.33
N SER A 110 16.82 -2.52 -34.79
CA SER A 110 17.46 -2.58 -36.10
C SER A 110 16.45 -2.35 -37.22
N GLY A 111 16.74 -1.41 -38.11
CA GLY A 111 15.92 -1.18 -39.31
C GLY A 111 15.86 -2.40 -40.24
N ASN A 112 16.90 -3.24 -40.24
CA ASN A 112 17.05 -4.37 -41.16
C ASN A 112 15.82 -5.28 -41.21
N ALA A 113 15.22 -5.58 -40.05
CA ALA A 113 14.06 -6.46 -39.98
C ALA A 113 12.87 -5.91 -40.78
N PHE A 114 12.67 -4.59 -40.75
CA PHE A 114 11.58 -3.91 -41.44
C PHE A 114 11.91 -3.67 -42.92
N ASP A 115 13.11 -3.17 -43.21
CA ASP A 115 13.53 -2.84 -44.58
C ASP A 115 13.58 -4.07 -45.50
N THR A 116 13.88 -5.23 -44.91
CA THR A 116 14.02 -6.48 -45.66
C THR A 116 12.82 -7.41 -45.51
N ILE A 117 11.77 -6.98 -44.79
CA ILE A 117 10.56 -7.75 -44.52
C ILE A 117 10.93 -9.13 -43.92
N GLY A 118 11.73 -9.09 -42.85
CA GLY A 118 12.16 -10.27 -42.10
C GLY A 118 13.24 -11.14 -42.76
N LYS A 119 13.73 -10.81 -43.96
CA LYS A 119 14.85 -11.57 -44.59
C LYS A 119 16.16 -11.42 -43.81
N ASN A 120 16.38 -10.26 -43.19
CA ASN A 120 17.51 -9.99 -42.32
C ASN A 120 16.99 -9.40 -41.00
N ILE A 121 17.04 -10.19 -39.92
CA ILE A 121 16.62 -9.76 -38.58
C ILE A 121 17.82 -9.42 -37.67
N THR A 122 19.01 -9.30 -38.23
CA THR A 122 20.22 -8.98 -37.47
C THR A 122 20.25 -7.51 -37.05
N GLY A 123 20.89 -7.26 -35.90
CA GLY A 123 21.12 -5.93 -35.36
C GLY A 123 20.61 -5.79 -33.94
N GLN A 124 20.74 -4.58 -33.40
CA GLN A 124 20.44 -4.29 -32.01
C GLN A 124 18.94 -4.11 -31.79
N ASN A 125 18.38 -4.65 -30.70
CA ASN A 125 16.97 -4.45 -30.34
C ASN A 125 16.84 -4.15 -28.85
N ASN A 126 16.54 -2.91 -28.50
CA ASN A 126 16.53 -2.49 -27.10
C ASN A 126 15.16 -1.98 -26.66
N LEU A 127 14.75 -2.42 -25.48
CA LEU A 127 13.72 -1.73 -24.71
C LEU A 127 14.40 -0.77 -23.74
N VAL A 128 14.06 0.51 -23.83
CA VAL A 128 14.58 1.57 -22.98
C VAL A 128 13.46 2.17 -22.17
N ARG A 129 13.72 2.40 -20.89
CA ARG A 129 12.79 3.05 -19.96
C ARG A 129 13.31 4.42 -19.59
N TYR A 130 12.50 5.45 -19.79
CA TYR A 130 12.76 6.82 -19.37
C TYR A 130 11.88 7.21 -18.19
N ASP A 131 12.41 8.05 -17.32
CA ASP A 131 11.66 8.83 -16.34
C ASP A 131 11.13 10.09 -17.02
N LEU A 132 9.81 10.29 -17.07
CA LEU A 132 9.21 11.41 -17.78
C LEU A 132 9.42 12.76 -17.09
N SER A 133 9.65 12.75 -15.78
CA SER A 133 9.86 13.97 -14.99
C SER A 133 11.24 14.60 -15.20
N THR A 134 12.25 13.75 -15.45
CA THR A 134 13.65 14.16 -15.61
C THR A 134 14.15 14.00 -17.05
N GLY A 135 13.49 13.18 -17.87
CA GLY A 135 13.96 12.80 -19.20
C GLY A 135 15.12 11.81 -19.19
N ASN A 136 15.52 11.30 -18.02
CA ASN A 136 16.66 10.40 -17.89
C ASN A 136 16.29 8.94 -18.19
N VAL A 137 17.26 8.19 -18.71
CA VAL A 137 17.11 6.75 -18.87
C VAL A 137 17.25 6.05 -17.52
N LEU A 138 16.22 5.30 -17.14
CA LEU A 138 16.20 4.46 -15.95
C LEU A 138 16.94 3.14 -16.18
N TRP A 139 16.71 2.52 -17.33
CA TRP A 139 17.41 1.31 -17.77
C TRP A 139 17.21 1.07 -19.27
N ALA A 140 18.10 0.26 -19.86
CA ALA A 140 18.02 -0.20 -21.24
C ALA A 140 18.41 -1.67 -21.28
N ILE A 141 17.64 -2.49 -22.01
CA ILE A 141 17.83 -3.94 -22.09
C ILE A 141 17.81 -4.37 -23.54
N ASP A 142 18.79 -5.19 -23.95
CA ASP A 142 18.80 -5.86 -25.25
C ASP A 142 17.85 -7.07 -25.22
N LEU A 143 16.79 -6.99 -26.02
CA LEU A 143 15.76 -8.01 -26.14
C LEU A 143 16.23 -9.24 -26.93
N SER A 144 17.21 -9.05 -27.82
CA SER A 144 17.68 -10.09 -28.74
C SER A 144 18.33 -11.25 -28.00
N LEU A 145 18.95 -10.97 -26.85
CA LEU A 145 19.60 -11.96 -25.99
C LEU A 145 18.63 -13.00 -25.45
N ALA A 146 17.37 -12.64 -25.20
CA ALA A 146 16.37 -13.55 -24.67
C ALA A 146 15.95 -14.66 -25.65
N THR A 147 16.24 -14.46 -26.94
CA THR A 147 15.85 -15.38 -28.01
C THR A 147 17.05 -15.82 -28.86
N ASN A 148 18.28 -15.64 -28.37
CA ASN A 148 19.51 -15.93 -29.10
C ASN A 148 19.55 -15.30 -30.51
N ASN A 149 19.03 -14.07 -30.65
CA ASN A 149 18.95 -13.32 -31.92
C ASN A 149 18.14 -14.02 -33.03
N THR A 150 17.20 -14.91 -32.67
CA THR A 150 16.35 -15.61 -33.66
C THR A 150 15.00 -14.94 -33.89
N TYR A 151 14.66 -13.90 -33.10
CA TYR A 151 13.46 -13.09 -33.23
C TYR A 151 13.78 -11.60 -33.11
N GLY A 152 13.02 -10.76 -33.80
CA GLY A 152 13.20 -9.31 -33.80
C GLY A 152 12.00 -8.58 -34.42
N GLY A 153 12.26 -7.37 -34.92
CA GLY A 153 11.22 -6.51 -35.49
C GLY A 153 10.17 -6.14 -34.44
N TYR A 154 10.61 -5.68 -33.26
CA TYR A 154 9.69 -5.31 -32.20
C TYR A 154 8.97 -4.01 -32.52
N GLN A 155 7.64 -4.02 -32.64
CA GLN A 155 6.86 -2.87 -33.12
C GLN A 155 6.17 -2.12 -31.97
N ASP A 156 5.51 -2.84 -31.07
CA ASP A 156 4.61 -2.22 -30.10
C ASP A 156 4.80 -2.73 -28.67
N ILE A 157 4.28 -1.95 -27.72
CA ILE A 157 4.50 -2.08 -26.29
C ILE A 157 3.17 -1.99 -25.53
N ALA A 158 3.00 -2.88 -24.56
CA ALA A 158 1.95 -2.78 -23.55
C ALA A 158 2.50 -2.95 -22.13
N HIS A 159 1.84 -2.33 -21.15
CA HIS A 159 2.17 -2.46 -19.74
C HIS A 159 1.01 -3.13 -18.99
N ASP A 160 1.33 -4.01 -18.04
CA ASP A 160 0.37 -4.49 -17.07
C ASP A 160 0.31 -3.60 -15.82
N LYS A 161 -0.61 -3.92 -14.90
CA LYS A 161 -0.80 -3.17 -13.64
C LYS A 161 0.43 -3.16 -12.73
N ASP A 162 1.30 -4.16 -12.86
CA ASP A 162 2.48 -4.37 -12.02
C ASP A 162 3.73 -3.73 -12.64
N GLY A 163 3.59 -3.12 -13.83
CA GLY A 163 4.64 -2.43 -14.56
C GLY A 163 5.46 -3.31 -15.49
N ASN A 164 5.12 -4.60 -15.61
CA ASN A 164 5.80 -5.45 -16.56
C ASN A 164 5.47 -5.01 -17.98
N THR A 165 6.40 -5.27 -18.89
CA THR A 165 6.30 -4.76 -20.25
C THR A 165 6.27 -5.87 -21.24
N PHE A 166 5.19 -5.91 -22.00
CA PHE A 166 5.01 -6.81 -23.12
C PHE A 166 5.48 -6.10 -24.38
N VAL A 167 6.30 -6.80 -25.16
CA VAL A 167 6.90 -6.31 -26.40
C VAL A 167 6.55 -7.27 -27.52
N GLY A 168 5.84 -6.77 -28.54
CA GLY A 168 5.39 -7.55 -29.69
C GLY A 168 6.44 -7.54 -30.80
N GLY A 169 6.86 -8.71 -31.27
CA GLY A 169 7.80 -8.90 -32.35
C GLY A 169 7.12 -9.45 -33.60
N THR A 170 7.40 -8.82 -34.73
CA THR A 170 6.80 -9.15 -36.03
C THR A 170 7.55 -10.28 -36.72
N PHE A 171 8.89 -10.29 -36.69
CA PHE A 171 9.72 -11.16 -37.54
C PHE A 171 10.71 -12.03 -36.73
N PRO A 172 10.48 -13.35 -36.59
CA PRO A 172 9.19 -14.03 -36.66
C PRO A 172 8.22 -13.59 -35.55
N PRO A 173 6.96 -14.07 -35.56
CA PRO A 173 5.97 -13.72 -34.54
C PRO A 173 6.48 -14.05 -33.15
N SER A 174 6.56 -13.06 -32.26
CA SER A 174 6.99 -13.26 -30.89
C SER A 174 6.37 -12.27 -29.93
N LEU A 175 6.25 -12.66 -28.67
CA LEU A 175 5.87 -11.79 -27.56
C LEU A 175 6.88 -12.00 -26.44
N LEU A 176 7.52 -10.93 -26.00
CA LEU A 176 8.43 -10.94 -24.86
C LEU A 176 7.78 -10.23 -23.68
N ARG A 177 8.03 -10.71 -22.45
CA ARG A 177 7.70 -10.01 -21.21
C ARG A 177 8.98 -9.61 -20.51
N VAL A 178 9.13 -8.32 -20.24
CA VAL A 178 10.20 -7.76 -19.40
C VAL A 178 9.62 -7.48 -18.02
N ASP A 179 10.14 -8.17 -17.02
CA ASP A 179 9.72 -8.01 -15.65
C ASP A 179 10.15 -6.64 -15.09
N TYR A 180 9.22 -5.92 -14.46
CA TYR A 180 9.44 -4.54 -14.04
C TYR A 180 10.57 -4.41 -13.03
N GLU A 181 10.74 -5.36 -12.11
CA GLU A 181 11.69 -5.28 -11.00
C GLU A 181 13.02 -5.93 -11.32
N THR A 182 12.99 -7.14 -11.85
CA THR A 182 14.18 -7.96 -12.11
C THR A 182 14.81 -7.65 -13.46
N LYS A 183 14.07 -7.00 -14.36
CA LYS A 183 14.49 -6.67 -15.74
C LYS A 183 14.77 -7.94 -16.55
N LYS A 184 14.30 -9.08 -16.04
CA LYS A 184 14.40 -10.36 -16.73
C LYS A 184 13.49 -10.33 -17.93
N VAL A 185 14.07 -10.58 -19.10
CA VAL A 185 13.33 -10.77 -20.34
C VAL A 185 12.96 -12.25 -20.44
N THR A 186 11.65 -12.52 -20.55
CA THR A 186 11.11 -13.87 -20.67
C THR A 186 10.37 -13.97 -22.00
N PRO A 187 10.72 -14.94 -22.87
CA PRO A 187 9.90 -15.28 -24.02
C PRO A 187 8.51 -15.72 -23.56
N TRP A 188 7.49 -14.92 -23.89
CA TRP A 188 6.11 -15.17 -23.49
C TRP A 188 5.38 -16.01 -24.54
N TYR A 189 5.69 -15.76 -25.80
CA TYR A 189 5.29 -16.56 -26.94
C TYR A 189 6.35 -16.48 -28.03
N LEU A 190 6.71 -17.61 -28.61
CA LEU A 190 7.57 -17.71 -29.80
C LEU A 190 6.82 -18.50 -30.85
N GLY A 191 6.55 -17.86 -32.00
CA GLY A 191 5.94 -18.49 -33.16
C GLY A 191 6.92 -19.39 -33.91
N PRO A 192 6.56 -19.89 -35.10
CA PRO A 192 7.48 -20.65 -35.92
C PRO A 192 8.73 -19.82 -36.25
N PRO A 193 9.96 -20.38 -36.18
CA PRO A 193 11.22 -19.64 -36.30
C PRO A 193 11.57 -19.27 -37.76
N LYS A 194 10.57 -18.97 -38.58
CA LYS A 194 10.72 -18.55 -39.97
C LYS A 194 10.51 -17.05 -40.04
N SER A 195 11.61 -16.29 -40.16
CA SER A 195 11.62 -14.83 -40.06
C SER A 195 10.81 -14.09 -41.13
N THR A 196 10.48 -14.76 -42.25
CA THR A 196 9.59 -14.22 -43.29
C THR A 196 8.10 -14.40 -42.98
N LEU A 197 7.75 -15.13 -41.92
CA LEU A 197 6.41 -15.08 -41.35
C LEU A 197 6.35 -13.84 -40.45
N PHE A 198 5.43 -12.95 -40.75
CA PHE A 198 5.11 -11.80 -39.91
C PHE A 198 3.97 -12.17 -38.95
N GLY A 199 3.82 -11.41 -37.87
CA GLY A 199 3.01 -11.83 -36.73
C GLY A 199 2.40 -10.68 -35.95
N ILE A 200 2.87 -10.48 -34.72
CA ILE A 200 2.32 -9.46 -33.84
C ILE A 200 2.75 -8.07 -34.34
N ASN A 201 1.79 -7.17 -34.53
CA ASN A 201 2.02 -5.81 -35.01
C ASN A 201 1.70 -4.76 -33.94
N GLY A 202 0.53 -4.85 -33.33
CA GLY A 202 0.03 -3.93 -32.32
C GLY A 202 -0.34 -4.62 -31.02
N LEU A 203 -0.17 -3.92 -29.90
CA LEU A 203 -0.48 -4.38 -28.55
C LEU A 203 -1.34 -3.37 -27.78
N ALA A 204 -2.45 -3.86 -27.22
CA ALA A 204 -3.30 -3.10 -26.31
C ALA A 204 -3.61 -3.90 -25.04
N MET A 205 -3.53 -3.24 -23.88
CA MET A 205 -3.90 -3.83 -22.61
C MET A 205 -5.36 -3.49 -22.29
N TRP A 206 -6.22 -4.50 -22.23
CA TRP A 206 -7.61 -4.35 -21.81
C TRP A 206 -7.74 -4.54 -20.30
N ASP A 207 -8.27 -3.51 -19.63
CA ASP A 207 -8.52 -3.43 -18.19
C ASP A 207 -7.42 -4.03 -17.30
N TRP A 208 -6.16 -3.93 -17.73
CA TRP A 208 -4.99 -4.49 -17.05
C TRP A 208 -5.00 -6.01 -16.81
N THR A 209 -5.95 -6.74 -17.39
CA THR A 209 -6.15 -8.19 -17.15
C THR A 209 -5.95 -9.04 -18.40
N LYS A 210 -6.03 -8.43 -19.59
CA LYS A 210 -5.92 -9.15 -20.86
C LYS A 210 -5.11 -8.35 -21.86
N LEU A 211 -4.08 -8.97 -22.41
CA LEU A 211 -3.33 -8.40 -23.52
C LEU A 211 -4.01 -8.78 -24.83
N ILE A 212 -4.40 -7.78 -25.61
CA ILE A 212 -4.97 -7.92 -26.96
C ILE A 212 -3.89 -7.57 -27.97
N ALA A 213 -3.80 -8.33 -29.04
CA ALA A 213 -2.84 -8.11 -30.10
C ALA A 213 -3.47 -8.25 -31.48
N THR A 214 -3.03 -7.40 -32.42
CA THR A 214 -3.19 -7.68 -33.85
C THR A 214 -2.13 -8.69 -34.26
N TYR A 215 -2.56 -9.73 -34.97
CA TYR A 215 -1.69 -10.82 -35.40
C TYR A 215 -1.92 -11.08 -36.88
N GLN A 216 -0.91 -10.89 -37.72
CA GLN A 216 -1.01 -11.32 -39.10
C GLN A 216 -0.57 -12.76 -39.28
N SER A 217 -1.45 -13.59 -39.84
CA SER A 217 -1.11 -14.93 -40.30
C SER A 217 -0.89 -14.94 -41.81
N SER A 218 0.22 -15.56 -42.25
CA SER A 218 0.48 -15.79 -43.67
C SER A 218 -0.51 -16.77 -44.33
N TYR A 219 -1.30 -17.52 -43.53
CA TYR A 219 -2.26 -18.51 -44.01
C TYR A 219 -3.71 -18.07 -43.80
N GLU A 220 -4.00 -17.44 -42.66
CA GLU A 220 -5.38 -17.13 -42.23
C GLU A 220 -5.71 -15.62 -42.33
N GLY A 221 -4.77 -14.82 -42.86
CA GLY A 221 -4.90 -13.36 -42.92
C GLY A 221 -4.75 -12.70 -41.55
N SER A 222 -5.24 -11.47 -41.42
CA SER A 222 -5.12 -10.71 -40.18
C SER A 222 -6.18 -11.12 -39.13
N GLN A 223 -5.73 -11.27 -37.89
CA GLN A 223 -6.51 -11.76 -36.77
C GLN A 223 -6.37 -10.84 -35.56
N LEU A 224 -7.35 -10.95 -34.66
CA LEU A 224 -7.24 -10.41 -33.32
C LEU A 224 -7.03 -11.58 -32.37
N VAL A 225 -6.06 -11.46 -31.46
CA VAL A 225 -5.74 -12.50 -30.49
C VAL A 225 -5.58 -11.91 -29.10
N SER A 226 -5.63 -12.75 -28.08
CA SER A 226 -5.28 -12.38 -26.71
C SER A 226 -4.24 -13.30 -26.09
N PHE A 227 -3.54 -12.79 -25.10
CA PHE A 227 -2.57 -13.54 -24.31
C PHE A 227 -2.92 -13.48 -22.82
N GLY A 228 -2.71 -14.60 -22.13
CA GLY A 228 -2.73 -14.65 -20.67
C GLY A 228 -1.55 -13.89 -20.08
N LEU A 229 -1.73 -13.30 -18.89
CA LEU A 229 -0.71 -12.50 -18.20
C LEU A 229 0.04 -13.28 -17.12
N ASP A 230 -0.50 -14.42 -16.69
CA ASP A 230 -0.01 -15.26 -15.60
C ASP A 230 1.14 -16.19 -16.03
N LYS A 231 1.07 -16.74 -17.25
CA LYS A 231 2.09 -17.66 -17.78
C LYS A 231 2.31 -17.51 -19.29
N PRO A 232 3.52 -17.83 -19.78
CA PRO A 232 3.80 -17.95 -21.20
C PRO A 232 2.84 -18.93 -21.88
N GLY A 233 2.43 -18.65 -23.10
CA GLY A 233 1.42 -19.45 -23.78
C GLY A 233 1.15 -19.04 -25.22
N ARG A 234 0.38 -19.86 -25.92
CA ARG A 234 -0.09 -19.57 -27.28
C ARG A 234 -1.18 -18.48 -27.25
N PRO A 235 -1.30 -17.67 -28.32
CA PRO A 235 -2.40 -16.73 -28.44
C PRO A 235 -3.76 -17.44 -28.45
N TYR A 236 -4.75 -16.83 -27.80
CA TYR A 236 -6.16 -17.20 -27.88
C TYR A 236 -6.84 -16.36 -28.96
N PRO A 237 -7.41 -16.97 -30.02
CA PRO A 237 -8.10 -16.21 -31.07
C PRO A 237 -9.31 -15.46 -30.52
N ILE A 238 -9.47 -14.21 -30.93
CA ILE A 238 -10.69 -13.42 -30.72
C ILE A 238 -11.41 -13.35 -32.08
N PRO A 239 -12.50 -14.11 -32.29
CA PRO A 239 -13.21 -14.11 -33.56
C PRO A 239 -13.74 -12.70 -33.89
N VAL A 240 -13.37 -12.21 -35.07
CA VAL A 240 -13.86 -10.93 -35.60
C VAL A 240 -15.02 -11.19 -36.55
N LEU A 241 -16.17 -10.59 -36.25
CA LEU A 241 -17.43 -10.83 -36.92
C LEU A 241 -17.90 -9.59 -37.69
N ARG A 242 -18.51 -9.80 -38.86
CA ARG A 242 -19.31 -8.77 -39.54
C ARG A 242 -20.65 -8.59 -38.84
N ARG A 243 -21.38 -7.54 -39.21
CA ARG A 243 -22.76 -7.30 -38.70
C ARG A 243 -23.72 -8.47 -38.94
N ASN A 244 -23.49 -9.29 -39.98
CA ASN A 244 -24.29 -10.47 -40.29
C ASN A 244 -23.82 -11.75 -39.56
N GLY A 245 -22.88 -11.65 -38.61
CA GLY A 245 -22.37 -12.78 -37.82
C GLY A 245 -21.28 -13.63 -38.51
N THR A 246 -20.95 -13.36 -39.78
CA THR A 246 -19.88 -14.10 -40.48
C THR A 246 -18.49 -13.65 -40.02
N ARG A 247 -17.54 -14.59 -39.92
CA ARG A 247 -16.15 -14.27 -39.62
C ARG A 247 -15.52 -13.42 -40.73
N THR A 248 -14.64 -12.50 -40.33
CA THR A 248 -13.87 -11.63 -41.21
C THR A 248 -12.48 -11.40 -40.62
N SER A 249 -11.51 -11.05 -41.46
CA SER A 249 -10.23 -10.50 -41.00
C SER A 249 -10.41 -9.10 -40.41
N VAL A 250 -9.42 -8.66 -39.62
CA VAL A 250 -9.38 -7.29 -39.07
C VAL A 250 -9.13 -6.29 -40.20
N GLY A 251 -8.01 -6.43 -40.91
CA GLY A 251 -7.55 -5.61 -42.05
C GLY A 251 -6.73 -6.43 -43.05
N ALA A 252 -6.02 -5.76 -43.95
CA ALA A 252 -5.11 -6.35 -44.92
C ALA A 252 -3.64 -6.21 -44.49
N ASP A 253 -3.26 -5.04 -43.97
CA ASP A 253 -1.89 -4.75 -43.53
C ASP A 253 -1.93 -3.98 -42.21
N LEU A 254 -1.82 -4.70 -41.10
CA LEU A 254 -2.05 -4.15 -39.77
C LEU A 254 -0.79 -3.57 -39.14
N ASP A 255 -1.01 -2.53 -38.36
CA ASP A 255 0.02 -1.90 -37.53
C ASP A 255 -0.46 -1.81 -36.07
N GLY A 256 -0.36 -0.64 -35.44
CA GLY A 256 -0.75 -0.39 -34.06
C GLY A 256 -2.25 -0.62 -33.78
N ILE A 257 -2.55 -0.94 -32.52
CA ILE A 257 -3.91 -1.04 -32.00
C ILE A 257 -4.05 -0.28 -30.68
N THR A 258 -5.14 0.48 -30.53
CA THR A 258 -5.41 1.24 -29.30
C THR A 258 -6.82 1.01 -28.78
N LEU A 259 -6.98 1.19 -27.46
CA LEU A 259 -8.26 1.17 -26.76
C LEU A 259 -8.55 2.59 -26.27
N PRO A 260 -9.18 3.46 -27.09
CA PRO A 260 -9.50 4.83 -26.70
C PRO A 260 -10.42 4.89 -25.45
N PRO A 261 -10.00 5.56 -24.36
CA PRO A 261 -10.78 5.63 -23.12
C PRO A 261 -12.20 6.20 -23.28
N ARG A 262 -12.45 7.02 -24.31
CA ARG A 262 -13.75 7.61 -24.65
C ARG A 262 -14.88 6.57 -24.75
N TYR A 263 -14.57 5.33 -25.10
CA TYR A 263 -15.57 4.27 -25.29
C TYR A 263 -15.56 3.20 -24.19
N GLY A 264 -14.92 3.46 -23.05
CA GLY A 264 -15.00 2.60 -21.86
C GLY A 264 -14.54 1.17 -22.10
N ASP A 265 -13.39 1.00 -22.76
CA ASP A 265 -12.71 -0.27 -23.04
C ASP A 265 -13.48 -1.25 -23.96
N LYS A 266 -14.56 -0.79 -24.60
CA LYS A 266 -15.40 -1.58 -25.52
C LYS A 266 -15.06 -1.43 -27.00
N VAL A 267 -14.19 -0.47 -27.34
CA VAL A 267 -13.82 -0.17 -28.73
C VAL A 267 -12.31 -0.23 -28.85
N ALA A 268 -11.85 -0.89 -29.91
CA ALA A 268 -10.46 -0.86 -30.33
C ALA A 268 -10.34 -0.26 -31.73
N LEU A 269 -9.27 0.46 -31.95
CA LEU A 269 -8.91 1.08 -33.22
C LEU A 269 -7.63 0.40 -33.71
N ALA A 270 -7.75 -0.44 -34.74
CA ALA A 270 -6.61 -1.07 -35.37
C ALA A 270 -6.23 -0.28 -36.62
N ALA A 271 -4.97 0.13 -36.72
CA ALA A 271 -4.43 0.75 -37.92
C ALA A 271 -4.28 -0.30 -39.02
N ASP A 272 -4.79 0.03 -40.20
CA ASP A 272 -4.48 -0.63 -41.46
C ASP A 272 -3.71 0.36 -42.34
N ALA A 273 -2.50 -0.02 -42.75
CA ALA A 273 -1.54 0.87 -43.39
C ALA A 273 -2.13 1.62 -44.59
N TYR A 274 -3.02 1.00 -45.35
CA TYR A 274 -3.58 1.58 -46.58
C TYR A 274 -5.08 1.85 -46.49
N ALA A 275 -5.85 1.04 -45.75
CA ALA A 275 -7.30 1.21 -45.67
C ALA A 275 -7.71 2.32 -44.69
N GLY A 276 -6.89 2.62 -43.68
CA GLY A 276 -7.21 3.58 -42.62
C GLY A 276 -7.38 2.91 -41.25
N VAL A 277 -8.39 3.32 -40.48
CA VAL A 277 -8.58 2.84 -39.10
C VAL A 277 -9.78 1.90 -39.02
N VAL A 278 -9.51 0.63 -38.71
CA VAL A 278 -10.55 -0.39 -38.49
C VAL A 278 -11.15 -0.20 -37.10
N VAL A 279 -12.47 -0.03 -37.04
CA VAL A 279 -13.21 0.14 -35.78
C VAL A 279 -13.77 -1.20 -35.34
N LEU A 280 -13.30 -1.69 -34.19
CA LEU A 280 -13.73 -2.94 -33.57
C LEU A 280 -14.53 -2.65 -32.31
N TYR A 281 -15.61 -3.41 -32.08
CA TYR A 281 -16.45 -3.30 -30.89
C TYR A 281 -16.60 -4.65 -30.20
N SER A 282 -16.49 -4.67 -28.87
CA SER A 282 -16.78 -5.83 -28.03
C SER A 282 -17.59 -5.42 -26.80
N ASP A 283 -18.56 -6.26 -26.46
CA ASP A 283 -19.41 -6.17 -25.28
C ASP A 283 -19.35 -7.43 -24.40
N ASP A 284 -18.44 -8.35 -24.71
CA ASP A 284 -18.28 -9.66 -24.07
C ASP A 284 -16.86 -9.88 -23.53
N GLU A 285 -16.23 -8.79 -23.07
CA GLU A 285 -14.86 -8.80 -22.53
C GLU A 285 -13.82 -9.26 -23.55
N TRP A 286 -13.99 -8.89 -24.82
CA TRP A 286 -13.10 -9.29 -25.92
C TRP A 286 -13.00 -10.81 -26.09
N LYS A 287 -14.09 -11.54 -25.81
CA LYS A 287 -14.22 -12.94 -26.24
C LYS A 287 -14.53 -13.00 -27.74
N THR A 288 -15.30 -12.03 -28.24
CA THR A 288 -15.51 -11.79 -29.66
C THR A 288 -15.39 -10.30 -29.96
N ALA A 289 -15.17 -9.96 -31.23
CA ALA A 289 -15.16 -8.58 -31.69
C ALA A 289 -16.05 -8.44 -32.93
N ARG A 290 -16.73 -7.31 -33.06
CA ARG A 290 -17.49 -6.93 -34.26
C ARG A 290 -16.73 -5.85 -35.03
N LYS A 291 -16.50 -6.07 -36.32
CA LYS A 291 -15.95 -5.06 -37.24
C LYS A 291 -17.08 -4.10 -37.61
N MET A 292 -17.03 -2.90 -37.05
CA MET A 292 -18.08 -1.87 -37.19
C MET A 292 -17.94 -1.09 -38.51
N GLY A 293 -16.72 -0.98 -39.02
CA GLY A 293 -16.39 -0.32 -40.27
C GLY A 293 -14.91 0.04 -40.34
N VAL A 294 -14.54 0.77 -41.38
CA VAL A 294 -13.20 1.34 -41.55
C VAL A 294 -13.38 2.84 -41.77
N VAL A 295 -12.66 3.66 -41.00
CA VAL A 295 -12.53 5.09 -41.29
C VAL A 295 -11.39 5.23 -42.30
N PRO A 296 -11.67 5.69 -43.54
CA PRO A 296 -10.67 5.71 -44.59
C PRO A 296 -9.52 6.66 -44.26
N THR A 297 -8.31 6.30 -44.71
CA THR A 297 -7.17 7.20 -44.68
C THR A 297 -7.41 8.45 -45.55
N LEU A 298 -6.78 9.56 -45.18
CA LEU A 298 -6.79 10.78 -46.00
C LEU A 298 -5.90 10.62 -47.25
N PHE A 299 -4.83 9.84 -47.13
CA PHE A 299 -3.82 9.64 -48.17
C PHE A 299 -4.06 8.32 -48.88
N HIS A 300 -4.27 8.37 -50.19
CA HIS A 300 -4.53 7.20 -51.04
C HIS A 300 -3.31 6.86 -51.92
N ASP A 301 -2.15 7.43 -51.60
CA ASP A 301 -0.88 7.07 -52.24
C ASP A 301 -0.28 5.82 -51.59
N ASN A 302 0.57 5.10 -52.33
CA ASN A 302 1.21 3.87 -51.83
C ASN A 302 2.39 4.15 -50.88
N ALA A 303 2.69 5.42 -50.59
CA ALA A 303 3.90 5.85 -49.88
C ALA A 303 3.61 6.29 -48.43
N THR A 304 2.37 6.67 -48.13
CA THR A 304 1.93 7.14 -46.81
C THR A 304 1.16 6.02 -46.12
N ARG A 305 1.52 5.72 -44.87
CA ARG A 305 0.89 4.65 -44.10
C ARG A 305 0.23 5.18 -42.84
N VAL A 306 -0.89 4.59 -42.46
CA VAL A 306 -1.45 4.77 -41.11
C VAL A 306 -0.73 3.83 -40.15
N VAL A 307 -0.07 4.39 -39.16
CA VAL A 307 0.70 3.61 -38.17
C VAL A 307 -0.05 3.41 -36.86
N THR A 308 -0.84 4.40 -36.44
CA THR A 308 -1.70 4.28 -35.26
C THR A 308 -2.86 5.27 -35.27
N ALA A 309 -3.85 5.01 -34.43
CA ALA A 309 -4.93 5.95 -34.11
C ALA A 309 -5.00 6.15 -32.60
N LEU A 310 -4.95 7.39 -32.13
CA LEU A 310 -4.77 7.70 -30.72
C LEU A 310 -5.76 8.77 -30.26
N GLN A 311 -6.38 8.55 -29.11
CA GLN A 311 -7.16 9.58 -28.42
C GLN A 311 -6.21 10.56 -27.71
N ILE A 312 -6.34 11.85 -28.01
CA ILE A 312 -5.51 12.93 -27.48
C ILE A 312 -6.44 13.99 -26.90
N GLY A 313 -6.62 13.98 -25.58
CA GLY A 313 -7.74 14.70 -24.95
C GLY A 313 -9.08 14.04 -25.30
N ASP A 314 -10.01 14.80 -25.85
CA ASP A 314 -11.30 14.28 -26.34
C ASP A 314 -11.27 13.77 -27.80
N PRO A 315 -10.55 14.42 -28.74
CA PRO A 315 -10.46 13.94 -30.12
C PRO A 315 -9.59 12.70 -30.31
N ILE A 316 -9.84 11.98 -31.40
CA ILE A 316 -9.08 10.82 -31.86
C ILE A 316 -8.39 11.19 -33.17
N PHE A 317 -7.07 11.05 -33.21
CA PHE A 317 -6.26 11.39 -34.36
C PHE A 317 -5.65 10.14 -35.01
N THR A 318 -5.66 10.11 -36.33
CA THR A 318 -4.83 9.20 -37.12
C THR A 318 -3.43 9.78 -37.25
N VAL A 319 -2.42 8.95 -36.98
CA VAL A 319 -0.99 9.26 -37.15
C VAL A 319 -0.49 8.58 -38.42
N TYR A 320 0.31 9.30 -39.20
CA TYR A 320 0.80 8.86 -40.49
C TYR A 320 2.32 8.86 -40.55
N GLU A 321 2.86 7.87 -41.24
CA GLU A 321 4.26 7.79 -41.63
C GLU A 321 4.40 7.96 -43.16
N PHE A 322 5.41 8.70 -43.60
CA PHE A 322 5.62 9.10 -45.00
C PHE A 322 6.84 8.41 -45.60
N PHE A 323 6.77 7.08 -45.74
CA PHE A 323 7.86 6.25 -46.26
C PHE A 323 8.35 6.64 -47.65
N GLY A 324 7.51 7.28 -48.49
CA GLY A 324 7.93 7.77 -49.80
C GLY A 324 8.99 8.88 -49.78
N ASP A 325 9.16 9.56 -48.64
CA ASP A 325 10.20 10.57 -48.49
C ASP A 325 11.57 9.98 -48.09
N ALA A 326 11.63 8.68 -47.80
CA ALA A 326 12.85 8.03 -47.33
C ALA A 326 14.03 8.32 -48.27
N THR A 327 15.19 8.64 -47.71
CA THR A 327 16.39 8.77 -48.53
C THR A 327 16.73 7.41 -49.13
N VAL A 328 16.81 7.33 -50.47
CA VAL A 328 17.07 6.09 -51.21
C VAL A 328 18.41 5.47 -50.77
N ARG A 329 18.39 4.15 -50.50
CA ARG A 329 19.55 3.34 -50.12
C ARG A 329 20.19 2.66 -51.33
N THR A 330 21.52 2.54 -51.32
CA THR A 330 22.22 1.41 -51.96
C THR A 330 21.88 0.11 -51.23
N PRO A 331 21.84 -1.06 -51.91
CA PRO A 331 21.56 -2.34 -51.26
C PRO A 331 22.45 -2.58 -50.02
N GLY A 332 21.83 -2.76 -48.84
CA GLY A 332 22.53 -3.09 -47.59
C GLY A 332 22.76 -1.94 -46.57
N GLN A 333 22.35 -0.69 -46.85
CA GLN A 333 22.46 0.43 -45.89
C GLN A 333 21.12 0.88 -45.31
N PRO A 334 21.08 1.49 -44.10
CA PRO A 334 20.11 2.37 -43.41
C PRO A 334 19.23 3.38 -44.18
N ALA A 335 17.97 3.66 -43.81
CA ALA A 335 16.99 4.47 -44.56
C ALA A 335 16.89 5.68 -43.68
N GLY A 336 17.02 6.83 -44.29
CA GLY A 336 17.07 8.07 -43.57
C GLY A 336 15.79 8.86 -43.77
N ALA A 337 15.59 9.77 -42.84
CA ALA A 337 14.65 10.86 -42.97
C ALA A 337 14.92 11.70 -44.22
N GLY A 338 13.87 11.93 -45.02
CA GLY A 338 13.84 12.92 -46.09
C GLY A 338 13.89 14.35 -45.57
N ASN A 339 13.38 15.32 -46.33
CA ASN A 339 13.43 16.75 -45.97
C ASN A 339 12.07 17.34 -45.55
N ARG A 340 11.09 16.51 -45.18
CA ARG A 340 9.75 16.97 -44.77
C ARG A 340 9.78 17.80 -43.49
N THR A 341 8.93 18.83 -43.46
CA THR A 341 8.73 19.73 -42.32
C THR A 341 7.31 19.74 -41.77
N MET A 342 6.35 19.14 -42.47
CA MET A 342 4.93 19.18 -42.10
C MET A 342 4.34 17.77 -42.00
N PHE A 343 3.76 17.47 -40.84
CA PHE A 343 3.21 16.16 -40.50
C PHE A 343 1.74 16.32 -40.08
N PRO A 344 0.79 16.07 -41.00
CA PRO A 344 -0.64 16.19 -40.70
C PRO A 344 -1.13 15.06 -39.80
N LEU A 345 -2.09 15.37 -38.93
CA LEU A 345 -2.90 14.44 -38.14
C LEU A 345 -4.37 14.67 -38.49
N THR A 346 -5.11 13.59 -38.74
CA THR A 346 -6.53 13.68 -39.12
C THR A 346 -7.41 13.38 -37.92
N ASP A 347 -8.32 14.28 -37.57
CA ASP A 347 -9.33 14.02 -36.54
C ASP A 347 -10.43 13.11 -37.11
N ILE A 348 -10.49 11.88 -36.60
CA ILE A 348 -11.44 10.85 -37.02
C ILE A 348 -12.58 10.64 -36.02
N THR A 349 -12.67 11.45 -34.96
CA THR A 349 -13.62 11.27 -33.85
C THR A 349 -15.06 11.09 -34.34
N ALA A 350 -15.53 12.02 -35.18
CA ALA A 350 -16.89 12.00 -35.69
C ALA A 350 -17.15 10.81 -36.64
N ALA A 351 -16.13 10.35 -37.37
CA ALA A 351 -16.25 9.20 -38.25
C ALA A 351 -16.34 7.88 -37.44
N VAL A 352 -15.54 7.75 -36.38
CA VAL A 352 -15.62 6.62 -35.45
C VAL A 352 -16.98 6.60 -34.74
N ASP A 353 -17.43 7.75 -34.20
CA ASP A 353 -18.72 7.86 -33.51
C ASP A 353 -19.88 7.38 -34.41
N ARG A 354 -19.87 7.69 -35.71
CA ARG A 354 -20.93 7.26 -36.66
C ARG A 354 -21.01 5.75 -36.88
N LEU A 355 -19.92 5.01 -36.65
CA LEU A 355 -19.88 3.56 -36.85
C LEU A 355 -20.39 2.78 -35.63
N LEU A 356 -20.44 3.43 -34.46
CA LEU A 356 -20.74 2.80 -33.18
C LEU A 356 -22.24 2.83 -32.82
N PRO A 357 -22.72 1.90 -31.97
CA PRO A 357 -24.10 1.88 -31.52
C PRO A 357 -24.47 3.17 -30.75
N ARG A 358 -25.70 3.67 -30.93
CA ARG A 358 -26.14 4.94 -30.30
C ARG A 358 -26.14 4.88 -28.78
N GLU A 359 -26.38 3.70 -28.20
CA GLU A 359 -26.43 3.46 -26.76
C GLU A 359 -25.05 3.68 -26.12
N LEU A 360 -23.97 3.37 -26.85
CA LEU A 360 -22.60 3.63 -26.42
C LEU A 360 -22.30 5.13 -26.38
N LEU A 361 -22.89 5.90 -27.31
CA LEU A 361 -22.69 7.34 -27.45
C LEU A 361 -23.57 8.18 -26.51
N HIS A 362 -24.69 7.65 -26.02
CA HIS A 362 -25.62 8.35 -25.11
C HIS A 362 -25.25 8.23 -23.63
N ARG A 363 -24.42 7.24 -23.26
CA ARG A 363 -23.75 7.19 -21.95
C ARG A 363 -22.59 8.19 -21.88
N ARG A 364 -22.84 9.46 -22.28
CA ARG A 364 -21.88 10.56 -22.21
C ARG A 364 -21.59 10.91 -20.76
N LYS A 365 -20.55 10.32 -20.19
CA LYS A 365 -19.71 11.07 -19.25
C LYS A 365 -18.67 11.81 -20.10
N PRO A 366 -18.50 13.14 -19.95
CA PRO A 366 -17.38 13.83 -20.56
C PRO A 366 -16.08 13.12 -20.14
N GLY A 367 -15.13 13.00 -21.07
CA GLY A 367 -13.93 12.19 -20.96
C GLY A 367 -13.10 12.50 -19.73
N VAL A 368 -13.39 11.82 -18.63
CA VAL A 368 -12.37 11.29 -17.74
C VAL A 368 -12.34 9.83 -18.12
N GLY A 369 -11.40 9.45 -18.98
CA GLY A 369 -11.05 8.04 -19.09
C GLY A 369 -10.79 7.47 -17.69
N ARG A 370 -10.70 6.16 -17.52
CA ARG A 370 -9.98 5.57 -16.37
C ARG A 370 -8.48 5.97 -16.44
N VAL A 371 -8.19 7.26 -16.52
CA VAL A 371 -6.93 7.85 -16.13
C VAL A 371 -6.96 7.71 -14.63
N MET A 372 -6.20 6.75 -14.10
CA MET A 372 -5.71 6.84 -12.72
C MET A 372 -5.32 8.29 -12.51
N ALA A 373 -6.12 9.01 -11.71
CA ALA A 373 -5.91 10.42 -11.44
C ALA A 373 -4.42 10.61 -11.18
N ARG A 374 -3.82 11.55 -11.92
CA ARG A 374 -2.45 12.00 -11.76
C ARG A 374 -2.11 11.87 -10.28
N LYS A 375 -1.18 10.98 -9.94
CA LYS A 375 -0.51 11.03 -8.64
C LYS A 375 0.16 12.40 -8.61
N VAL A 376 -0.56 13.45 -8.24
CA VAL A 376 0.03 14.70 -7.73
C VAL A 376 0.52 14.35 -6.34
N VAL A 377 1.58 13.57 -6.40
CA VAL A 377 2.39 13.08 -5.33
C VAL A 377 3.61 13.94 -5.57
N GLY A 378 3.58 15.15 -4.98
CA GLY A 378 4.61 16.17 -5.25
C GLY A 378 5.99 15.50 -5.19
N ARG A 379 6.88 15.78 -6.16
CA ARG A 379 8.17 15.12 -6.50
C ARG A 379 8.93 14.32 -5.39
N ARG A 380 8.74 14.62 -4.10
CA ARG A 380 9.23 13.84 -2.95
C ARG A 380 8.38 12.59 -2.62
N ASP A 381 7.06 12.67 -2.72
CA ASP A 381 6.14 11.59 -2.32
C ASP A 381 6.20 10.37 -3.25
N GLY A 382 6.60 10.54 -4.52
CA GLY A 382 6.64 9.46 -5.52
C GLY A 382 7.81 8.54 -5.24
N LYS A 383 8.94 9.17 -4.90
CA LYS A 383 10.12 8.51 -4.35
C LYS A 383 9.82 7.81 -3.02
N ILE A 384 9.10 8.46 -2.10
CA ILE A 384 8.70 7.89 -0.80
C ILE A 384 7.83 6.64 -0.97
N HIS A 385 6.86 6.69 -1.88
CA HIS A 385 5.99 5.57 -2.18
C HIS A 385 6.75 4.44 -2.89
N GLN A 386 7.61 4.76 -3.86
CA GLN A 386 8.46 3.78 -4.55
C GLN A 386 9.45 3.10 -3.61
N GLN A 387 10.09 3.84 -2.70
CA GLN A 387 10.99 3.29 -1.69
C GLN A 387 10.26 2.29 -0.78
N ARG A 388 9.06 2.64 -0.29
CA ARG A 388 8.24 1.73 0.54
C ARG A 388 7.73 0.52 -0.25
N GLN A 389 7.38 0.72 -1.51
CA GLN A 389 7.00 -0.37 -2.41
C GLN A 389 8.18 -1.34 -2.60
N ASN A 390 9.41 -0.84 -2.82
CA ASN A 390 10.61 -1.66 -2.91
C ASN A 390 10.89 -2.42 -1.61
N ALA A 391 10.69 -1.79 -0.45
CA ALA A 391 10.84 -2.46 0.85
C ALA A 391 9.78 -3.55 1.08
N LEU A 392 8.54 -3.34 0.62
CA LEU A 392 7.50 -4.38 0.63
C LEU A 392 7.91 -5.59 -0.24
N TYR A 393 8.41 -5.35 -1.45
CA TYR A 393 8.90 -6.41 -2.33
C TYR A 393 10.11 -7.14 -1.75
N LEU A 394 11.03 -6.41 -1.12
CA LEU A 394 12.16 -7.01 -0.42
C LEU A 394 11.68 -7.90 0.73
N LEU A 395 10.73 -7.44 1.55
CA LEU A 395 10.13 -8.24 2.61
C LEU A 395 9.44 -9.49 2.06
N GLN A 396 8.62 -9.35 1.02
CA GLN A 396 7.99 -10.46 0.31
C GLN A 396 9.03 -11.47 -0.15
N ARG A 397 10.13 -11.00 -0.77
CA ARG A 397 11.21 -11.87 -1.23
C ARG A 397 11.91 -12.60 -0.09
N ILE A 398 12.16 -11.93 1.05
CA ILE A 398 12.80 -12.56 2.21
C ILE A 398 11.87 -13.62 2.82
N LEU A 399 10.60 -13.28 3.02
CA LEU A 399 9.63 -14.14 3.70
C LEU A 399 9.05 -15.25 2.83
N LEU A 400 8.98 -15.09 1.52
CA LEU A 400 8.40 -16.06 0.58
C LEU A 400 9.47 -16.88 -0.17
N ARG A 401 10.75 -16.72 0.16
CA ARG A 401 11.83 -17.51 -0.44
C ARG A 401 11.67 -18.99 -0.08
N SER A 402 11.67 -19.83 -1.11
CA SER A 402 11.92 -21.27 -0.99
C SER A 402 13.32 -21.50 -0.44
N THR A 403 13.40 -22.03 0.77
CA THR A 403 14.61 -22.67 1.28
C THR A 403 14.67 -24.06 0.68
N THR A 404 15.32 -24.23 -0.48
CA THR A 404 16.31 -25.30 -0.76
C THR A 404 16.56 -25.46 -2.27
N ARG A 405 17.82 -25.82 -2.57
CA ARG A 405 18.30 -26.32 -3.86
C ARG A 405 17.92 -27.79 -4.10
N ASP A 406 16.95 -28.34 -3.38
CA ASP A 406 16.63 -29.76 -3.45
C ASP A 406 15.34 -30.01 -4.24
N LYS A 407 15.50 -30.79 -5.31
CA LYS A 407 14.44 -31.36 -6.13
C LYS A 407 13.60 -32.33 -5.30
N VAL A 408 12.63 -31.82 -4.53
CA VAL A 408 11.49 -32.61 -4.08
C VAL A 408 10.26 -31.70 -4.09
N GLU A 409 9.22 -32.11 -4.81
CA GLU A 409 7.90 -31.48 -4.88
C GLU A 409 7.18 -31.52 -3.51
N ARG A 410 7.67 -30.79 -2.51
CA ARG A 410 6.85 -30.45 -1.34
C ARG A 410 5.98 -29.25 -1.73
N LYS A 411 4.65 -29.39 -1.67
CA LYS A 411 3.70 -28.28 -1.74
C LYS A 411 4.01 -27.32 -0.58
N GLU A 412 4.84 -26.31 -0.81
CA GLU A 412 5.12 -25.28 0.19
C GLU A 412 3.81 -24.56 0.57
N PRO A 413 3.61 -24.24 1.87
CA PRO A 413 2.45 -23.49 2.31
C PRO A 413 2.44 -22.11 1.64
N ARG A 414 1.44 -21.83 0.82
CA ARG A 414 1.25 -20.51 0.20
C ARG A 414 1.02 -19.49 1.30
N MET A 415 1.82 -18.44 1.33
CA MET A 415 1.67 -17.26 2.21
C MET A 415 1.58 -16.00 1.36
N VAL A 416 0.89 -14.98 1.86
CA VAL A 416 0.77 -13.68 1.19
C VAL A 416 1.13 -12.57 2.17
N VAL A 417 2.05 -11.69 1.77
CA VAL A 417 2.39 -10.48 2.53
C VAL A 417 1.72 -9.29 1.88
N ILE A 418 0.81 -8.65 2.62
CA ILE A 418 -0.05 -7.57 2.13
C ILE A 418 0.26 -6.29 2.89
N ALA A 419 0.42 -5.17 2.17
CA ALA A 419 0.49 -3.88 2.83
C ALA A 419 -0.90 -3.41 3.29
N ILE A 420 -0.96 -2.88 4.50
CA ILE A 420 -2.17 -2.36 5.15
C ILE A 420 -1.99 -0.88 5.54
N GLY A 421 -3.00 -0.30 6.21
CA GLY A 421 -2.90 1.02 6.81
C GLY A 421 -2.64 2.16 5.81
N SER A 422 -1.83 3.13 6.23
CA SER A 422 -1.62 4.38 5.51
C SER A 422 -1.00 4.18 4.12
N PHE A 423 -0.09 3.22 3.97
CA PHE A 423 0.54 2.92 2.67
C PHE A 423 -0.48 2.34 1.69
N ALA A 424 -1.31 1.40 2.14
CA ALA A 424 -2.33 0.78 1.29
C ALA A 424 -3.39 1.80 0.80
N LEU A 425 -3.69 2.83 1.60
CA LEU A 425 -4.60 3.91 1.19
C LEU A 425 -3.90 5.02 0.39
N GLY A 426 -2.57 4.99 0.23
CA GLY A 426 -1.80 6.04 -0.46
C GLY A 426 -1.61 7.33 0.37
N LEU A 427 -1.72 7.21 1.69
CA LEU A 427 -1.61 8.27 2.69
C LEU A 427 -0.25 8.26 3.42
N SER A 428 0.67 7.36 3.06
CA SER A 428 2.00 7.25 3.67
C SER A 428 2.85 8.49 3.41
N THR A 429 3.55 8.96 4.44
CA THR A 429 4.55 10.04 4.38
C THR A 429 5.96 9.48 4.56
N SER A 430 7.01 10.29 4.40
CA SER A 430 8.41 9.90 4.67
C SER A 430 8.63 9.39 6.11
N ALA A 431 7.85 9.91 7.05
CA ALA A 431 7.90 9.53 8.46
C ALA A 431 7.13 8.23 8.78
N SER A 432 6.10 7.90 7.98
CA SER A 432 5.17 6.79 8.25
C SER A 432 5.85 5.42 8.19
N HIS A 433 5.49 4.52 9.11
CA HIS A 433 5.90 3.12 9.03
C HIS A 433 5.21 2.44 7.83
N LEU A 434 5.84 1.38 7.31
CA LEU A 434 5.19 0.46 6.38
C LEU A 434 4.51 -0.64 7.20
N ASP A 435 3.19 -0.64 7.24
CA ASP A 435 2.42 -1.67 7.96
C ASP A 435 2.10 -2.82 6.99
N CYS A 436 2.52 -4.03 7.35
CA CYS A 436 2.35 -5.24 6.58
C CYS A 436 1.63 -6.30 7.42
N LEU A 437 0.76 -7.07 6.77
CA LEU A 437 0.11 -8.24 7.34
C LEU A 437 0.47 -9.43 6.47
N CYS A 438 1.13 -10.43 7.06
CA CYS A 438 1.32 -11.73 6.43
C CYS A 438 0.13 -12.64 6.78
N VAL A 439 -0.41 -13.30 5.77
CA VAL A 439 -1.49 -14.28 5.91
C VAL A 439 -0.97 -15.62 5.44
N GLY A 440 -1.09 -16.64 6.29
CA GLY A 440 -0.51 -17.96 6.07
C GLY A 440 -1.29 -19.08 6.75
N PRO A 441 -0.91 -20.34 6.51
CA PRO A 441 -1.45 -21.52 7.19
C PRO A 441 -0.66 -21.92 8.45
N MET A 442 0.44 -21.27 8.77
CA MET A 442 1.36 -21.64 9.87
C MET A 442 0.87 -21.07 11.21
N SER A 443 1.23 -21.67 12.33
CA SER A 443 1.01 -21.05 13.65
C SER A 443 1.80 -19.74 13.78
N PRO A 444 1.34 -18.74 14.55
CA PRO A 444 2.06 -17.47 14.71
C PRO A 444 3.49 -17.63 15.22
N ASN A 445 3.72 -18.54 16.17
CA ASN A 445 5.06 -18.77 16.73
C ASN A 445 6.03 -19.29 15.68
N VAL A 446 5.63 -20.35 14.95
CA VAL A 446 6.41 -20.91 13.83
C VAL A 446 6.67 -19.83 12.77
N PHE A 447 5.66 -19.03 12.41
CA PHE A 447 5.85 -17.94 11.45
C PHE A 447 6.92 -16.94 11.91
N PHE A 448 6.86 -16.47 13.17
CA PHE A 448 7.83 -15.48 13.65
C PHE A 448 9.23 -16.07 13.80
N THR A 449 9.40 -17.33 14.21
CA THR A 449 10.70 -18.01 14.20
C THR A 449 11.26 -18.10 12.77
N VAL A 450 10.47 -18.57 11.80
CA VAL A 450 10.91 -18.68 10.40
C VAL A 450 11.21 -17.30 9.80
N ALA A 451 10.37 -16.31 10.06
CA ALA A 451 10.54 -14.94 9.56
C ALA A 451 11.84 -14.31 10.09
N THR A 452 12.11 -14.45 11.40
CA THR A 452 13.32 -13.92 12.03
C THR A 452 14.58 -14.62 11.55
N GLN A 453 14.58 -15.95 11.41
CA GLN A 453 15.69 -16.69 10.80
C GLN A 453 15.97 -16.23 9.35
N ARG A 454 14.92 -16.06 8.53
CA ARG A 454 15.05 -15.59 7.13
C ARG A 454 15.57 -14.15 7.05
N LEU A 455 15.17 -13.28 7.97
CA LEU A 455 15.67 -11.91 8.08
C LEU A 455 17.16 -11.89 8.47
N LYS A 456 17.55 -12.64 9.52
CA LYS A 456 18.96 -12.80 9.93
C LYS A 456 19.81 -13.32 8.76
N ALA A 457 19.37 -14.38 8.08
CA ALA A 457 20.07 -14.98 6.93
C ALA A 457 20.18 -14.05 5.70
N SER A 458 19.27 -13.09 5.57
CA SER A 458 19.26 -12.12 4.46
C SER A 458 20.04 -10.84 4.76
N GLY A 459 20.75 -10.77 5.90
CA GLY A 459 21.56 -9.61 6.29
C GLY A 459 20.80 -8.52 7.03
N TYR A 460 19.62 -8.83 7.60
CA TYR A 460 18.78 -7.89 8.36
C TYR A 460 18.53 -8.41 9.78
N PRO A 461 19.55 -8.38 10.68
CA PRO A 461 19.40 -8.84 12.05
C PRO A 461 18.62 -7.86 12.95
N ASP A 462 18.52 -6.58 12.55
CA ASP A 462 17.91 -5.52 13.36
C ASP A 462 16.37 -5.55 13.30
N PHE A 463 15.77 -6.35 14.17
CA PHE A 463 14.31 -6.39 14.38
C PHE A 463 13.96 -6.55 15.87
N ARG A 464 12.72 -6.22 16.21
CA ARG A 464 12.16 -6.30 17.55
C ARG A 464 10.79 -6.96 17.51
N ARG A 465 10.59 -8.03 18.28
CA ARG A 465 9.26 -8.61 18.51
C ARG A 465 8.55 -7.79 19.57
N VAL A 466 7.33 -7.38 19.28
CA VAL A 466 6.53 -6.49 20.13
C VAL A 466 5.16 -7.13 20.31
N LYS A 467 4.68 -7.21 21.56
CA LYS A 467 3.33 -7.69 21.87
C LYS A 467 2.47 -6.52 22.32
N SER A 468 1.34 -6.33 21.64
CA SER A 468 0.32 -5.37 22.05
C SER A 468 -0.40 -5.85 23.31
N ALA A 469 -0.98 -4.92 24.08
CA ALA A 469 -1.92 -5.22 25.17
C ALA A 469 -3.17 -6.02 24.71
N SER A 470 -3.41 -6.11 23.40
CA SER A 470 -4.43 -6.96 22.77
C SER A 470 -3.91 -8.34 22.33
N ASP A 471 -2.73 -8.75 22.81
CA ASP A 471 -2.03 -10.00 22.47
C ASP A 471 -1.72 -10.17 20.97
N GLU A 472 -1.69 -9.07 20.23
CA GLU A 472 -1.27 -9.06 18.84
C GLU A 472 0.26 -8.93 18.78
N THR A 473 0.92 -9.99 18.32
CA THR A 473 2.37 -10.01 18.11
C THR A 473 2.69 -9.35 16.77
N ARG A 474 3.64 -8.41 16.77
CA ARG A 474 4.18 -7.77 15.57
C ARG A 474 5.70 -7.77 15.59
N LEU A 475 6.30 -7.83 14.41
CA LEU A 475 7.73 -7.66 14.23
C LEU A 475 8.01 -6.25 13.70
N GLU A 476 8.67 -5.42 14.49
CA GLU A 476 9.16 -4.12 14.06
C GLU A 476 10.58 -4.25 13.54
N LEU A 477 10.85 -3.79 12.32
CA LEU A 477 12.15 -3.96 11.68
C LEU A 477 12.49 -2.82 10.74
N ARG A 478 13.73 -2.77 10.25
CA ARG A 478 14.19 -1.79 9.26
C ARG A 478 14.73 -2.49 8.02
N LEU A 479 14.12 -2.24 6.86
CA LEU A 479 14.63 -2.67 5.55
C LEU A 479 14.96 -1.43 4.72
N GLU A 480 16.19 -1.35 4.18
CA GLU A 480 16.62 -0.23 3.31
C GLU A 480 16.37 1.15 3.94
N GLY A 481 16.54 1.27 5.26
CA GLY A 481 16.27 2.49 6.03
C GLY A 481 14.78 2.80 6.29
N ILE A 482 13.85 1.93 5.89
CA ILE A 482 12.41 2.08 6.08
C ILE A 482 11.96 1.24 7.27
N ARG A 483 11.29 1.89 8.23
CA ARG A 483 10.65 1.21 9.37
C ARG A 483 9.41 0.47 8.92
N LEU A 484 9.31 -0.79 9.33
CA LEU A 484 8.26 -1.70 8.92
C LEU A 484 7.69 -2.43 10.15
N ASN A 485 6.36 -2.56 10.19
CA ASN A 485 5.63 -3.35 11.17
C ASN A 485 5.02 -4.55 10.44
N LEU A 486 5.39 -5.77 10.84
CA LEU A 486 4.87 -7.00 10.25
C LEU A 486 4.01 -7.75 11.26
N GLY A 487 2.70 -7.78 11.03
CA GLY A 487 1.77 -8.66 11.72
C GLY A 487 1.58 -9.99 10.99
N TYR A 488 0.98 -10.97 11.67
CA TYR A 488 0.65 -12.27 11.09
C TYR A 488 -0.78 -12.70 11.44
N CYS A 489 -1.45 -13.33 10.48
CA CYS A 489 -2.77 -13.92 10.66
C CYS A 489 -2.82 -15.34 10.04
N LEU A 490 -3.22 -16.31 10.86
CA LEU A 490 -3.55 -17.66 10.40
C LEU A 490 -4.91 -17.62 9.70
N ALA A 491 -4.92 -17.63 8.37
CA ALA A 491 -6.16 -17.62 7.58
C ALA A 491 -5.91 -18.15 6.15
N PRO A 492 -5.73 -19.48 5.98
CA PRO A 492 -5.45 -20.08 4.69
C PRO A 492 -6.52 -19.82 3.62
N SER A 493 -7.80 -19.82 3.98
CA SER A 493 -8.91 -19.55 3.05
C SER A 493 -8.87 -18.16 2.42
N VAL A 494 -8.28 -17.17 3.11
CA VAL A 494 -8.09 -15.82 2.58
C VAL A 494 -7.03 -15.80 1.48
N ILE A 495 -6.05 -16.71 1.53
CA ILE A 495 -4.95 -16.79 0.55
C ILE A 495 -5.47 -17.21 -0.81
N GLU A 496 -6.42 -18.15 -0.84
CA GLU A 496 -7.00 -18.69 -2.08
C GLU A 496 -7.91 -17.69 -2.80
N SER A 497 -8.53 -16.79 -2.04
CA SER A 497 -9.54 -15.85 -2.54
C SER A 497 -9.04 -14.41 -2.64
N TYR A 498 -7.84 -14.07 -2.16
CA TYR A 498 -7.29 -12.73 -2.26
C TYR A 498 -6.93 -12.35 -3.72
N PRO A 499 -7.30 -11.15 -4.22
CA PRO A 499 -7.86 -9.98 -3.54
C PRO A 499 -9.41 -9.90 -3.53
N ASP A 500 -10.08 -10.89 -4.09
CA ASP A 500 -11.52 -10.90 -4.36
C ASP A 500 -12.36 -11.50 -3.24
N ALA A 501 -11.74 -11.89 -2.11
CA ALA A 501 -12.38 -12.47 -0.92
C ALA A 501 -13.64 -11.67 -0.52
N ALA A 502 -14.79 -12.17 -0.93
CA ALA A 502 -16.09 -11.51 -0.76
C ALA A 502 -16.75 -11.89 0.58
N ALA A 503 -16.38 -13.04 1.16
CA ALA A 503 -16.88 -13.52 2.43
C ALA A 503 -15.70 -13.90 3.34
N PHE A 504 -15.48 -13.11 4.39
CA PHE A 504 -14.60 -13.47 5.50
C PHE A 504 -15.43 -14.25 6.51
N ASP A 505 -15.79 -15.49 6.17
CA ASP A 505 -16.48 -16.39 7.10
C ASP A 505 -15.41 -17.11 7.95
N LEU A 506 -14.99 -16.43 9.01
CA LEU A 506 -13.87 -16.84 9.87
C LEU A 506 -14.20 -16.53 11.34
N PRO A 507 -13.56 -17.22 12.29
CA PRO A 507 -13.74 -16.93 13.71
C PRO A 507 -13.47 -15.46 14.05
N THR A 508 -14.22 -14.91 15.01
CA THR A 508 -14.14 -13.50 15.42
C THR A 508 -12.72 -13.06 15.79
N GLN A 509 -11.92 -13.95 16.37
CA GLN A 509 -10.52 -13.67 16.71
C GLN A 509 -9.65 -13.46 15.46
N THR A 510 -9.81 -14.30 14.44
CA THR A 510 -9.14 -14.17 13.13
C THR A 510 -9.62 -12.92 12.40
N LEU A 511 -10.92 -12.65 12.44
CA LEU A 511 -11.50 -11.42 11.87
C LEU A 511 -10.97 -10.14 12.53
N ALA A 512 -10.67 -10.18 13.83
CA ALA A 512 -10.06 -9.06 14.53
C ALA A 512 -8.65 -8.76 13.99
N LYS A 513 -7.83 -9.80 13.74
CA LYS A 513 -6.50 -9.66 13.12
C LYS A 513 -6.57 -9.20 11.66
N LEU A 514 -7.60 -9.62 10.92
CA LEU A 514 -7.85 -9.21 9.53
C LEU A 514 -8.54 -7.84 9.41
N LYS A 515 -8.96 -7.20 10.51
CA LYS A 515 -9.67 -5.92 10.50
C LYS A 515 -8.97 -4.85 9.64
N PRO A 516 -7.64 -4.61 9.75
CA PRO A 516 -6.97 -3.59 8.93
C PRO A 516 -7.04 -3.88 7.43
N LEU A 517 -6.96 -5.15 7.04
CA LEU A 517 -7.09 -5.57 5.64
C LEU A 517 -8.52 -5.35 5.14
N ARG A 518 -9.51 -5.79 5.91
CA ARG A 518 -10.94 -5.64 5.57
C ARG A 518 -11.35 -4.18 5.44
N ASP A 519 -10.89 -3.33 6.36
CA ASP A 519 -11.11 -1.88 6.31
C ASP A 519 -10.53 -1.29 5.02
N VAL A 520 -9.28 -1.61 4.67
CA VAL A 520 -8.64 -1.12 3.44
C VAL A 520 -9.38 -1.58 2.17
N LEU A 521 -9.77 -2.85 2.09
CA LEU A 521 -10.50 -3.38 0.93
C LEU A 521 -11.85 -2.69 0.75
N TYR A 522 -12.60 -2.50 1.85
CA TYR A 522 -13.87 -1.76 1.82
C TYR A 522 -13.67 -0.29 1.39
N LEU A 523 -12.69 0.40 1.98
CA LEU A 523 -12.43 1.81 1.67
C LEU A 523 -12.01 2.03 0.22
N ARG A 524 -11.16 1.14 -0.33
CA ARG A 524 -10.75 1.20 -1.74
C ARG A 524 -11.92 1.03 -2.70
N ARG A 525 -12.91 0.20 -2.34
CA ARG A 525 -14.10 -0.06 -3.18
C ARG A 525 -15.19 1.00 -3.00
N SER A 526 -15.29 1.61 -1.82
CA SER A 526 -16.45 2.45 -1.46
C SER A 526 -16.23 3.96 -1.56
N ILE A 527 -14.99 4.45 -1.53
CA ILE A 527 -14.71 5.89 -1.68
C ILE A 527 -14.85 6.28 -3.16
N PRO A 528 -15.74 7.25 -3.52
CA PRO A 528 -16.02 7.59 -4.92
C PRO A 528 -14.81 8.16 -5.67
N ASP A 529 -14.07 9.07 -5.04
CA ASP A 529 -12.84 9.66 -5.57
C ASP A 529 -11.70 9.51 -4.55
N MET A 530 -10.86 8.50 -4.78
CA MET A 530 -9.71 8.21 -3.94
C MET A 530 -8.64 9.32 -3.99
N ALA A 531 -8.53 10.06 -5.09
CA ALA A 531 -7.56 11.14 -5.21
C ALA A 531 -7.99 12.37 -4.40
N ALA A 532 -9.26 12.77 -4.52
CA ALA A 532 -9.82 13.84 -3.71
C ALA A 532 -9.80 13.49 -2.21
N PHE A 533 -10.10 12.23 -1.86
CA PHE A 533 -9.96 11.73 -0.49
C PHE A 533 -8.51 11.85 0.02
N ARG A 534 -7.52 11.38 -0.75
CA ARG A 534 -6.09 11.46 -0.37
C ARG A 534 -5.62 12.89 -0.17
N LEU A 535 -5.97 13.80 -1.09
CA LEU A 535 -5.59 15.20 -1.00
C LEU A 535 -6.22 15.89 0.21
N SER A 536 -7.51 15.64 0.44
CA SER A 536 -8.24 16.17 1.60
C SER A 536 -7.68 15.64 2.92
N HIS A 537 -7.41 14.32 3.00
CA HIS A 537 -6.81 13.68 4.17
C HIS A 537 -5.44 14.28 4.49
N ARG A 538 -4.59 14.47 3.49
CA ARG A 538 -3.26 15.08 3.66
C ARG A 538 -3.32 16.50 4.19
N LEU A 539 -4.23 17.32 3.66
CA LEU A 539 -4.40 18.69 4.17
C LEU A 539 -4.93 18.68 5.61
N ILE A 540 -5.95 17.87 5.92
CA ILE A 540 -6.50 17.76 7.28
C ILE A 540 -5.44 17.24 8.24
N ARG A 541 -4.61 16.29 7.81
CA ARG A 541 -3.45 15.83 8.59
C ARG A 541 -2.44 16.93 8.81
N ALA A 542 -2.05 17.68 7.77
CA ALA A 542 -1.11 18.79 7.90
C ALA A 542 -1.65 19.88 8.83
N TRP A 543 -2.94 20.18 8.75
CA TRP A 543 -3.64 21.06 9.69
C TRP A 543 -3.54 20.51 11.11
N ALA A 544 -3.90 19.24 11.33
CA ALA A 544 -3.84 18.62 12.66
C ALA A 544 -2.40 18.60 13.22
N GLU A 545 -1.40 18.30 12.40
CA GLU A 545 0.02 18.34 12.79
C GLU A 545 0.44 19.78 13.14
N SER A 546 0.12 20.77 12.30
CA SER A 546 0.45 22.19 12.55
C SER A 546 -0.16 22.73 13.84
N ARG A 547 -1.37 22.27 14.20
CA ARG A 547 -2.11 22.73 15.39
C ARG A 547 -1.86 21.89 16.64
N GLY A 548 -0.94 20.92 16.59
CA GLY A 548 -0.69 20.04 17.73
C GLY A 548 -1.91 19.20 18.12
N LEU A 549 -2.61 18.66 17.12
CA LEU A 549 -3.80 17.80 17.23
C LEU A 549 -3.55 16.37 16.70
N TYR A 550 -2.33 16.06 16.26
CA TYR A 550 -2.01 14.77 15.64
C TYR A 550 -1.16 13.89 16.56
N ALA A 551 -1.82 13.13 17.44
CA ALA A 551 -1.22 12.09 18.28
C ALA A 551 -2.29 11.25 18.99
N SER A 552 -2.77 10.19 18.33
CA SER A 552 -3.89 9.38 18.82
C SER A 552 -3.65 8.73 20.19
N GLN A 553 -2.40 8.37 20.50
CA GLN A 553 -2.03 7.78 21.79
C GLN A 553 -2.17 8.76 22.97
N PHE A 554 -2.20 10.07 22.72
CA PHE A 554 -2.46 11.09 23.74
C PHE A 554 -3.90 11.62 23.70
N GLY A 555 -4.82 10.87 23.09
CA GLY A 555 -6.22 11.24 23.00
C GLY A 555 -6.57 12.30 21.96
N LEU A 556 -5.66 12.58 21.03
CA LEU A 556 -5.87 13.50 19.92
C LEU A 556 -6.23 12.74 18.62
N LEU A 557 -6.21 13.42 17.46
CA LEU A 557 -6.48 12.78 16.18
C LEU A 557 -5.28 11.94 15.72
N GLY A 558 -5.58 10.87 14.98
CA GLY A 558 -4.59 10.07 14.26
C GLY A 558 -5.04 9.85 12.82
N GLY A 559 -4.18 9.24 12.00
CA GLY A 559 -4.47 9.01 10.58
C GLY A 559 -5.78 8.26 10.34
N PHE A 560 -6.07 7.22 11.14
CA PHE A 560 -7.32 6.47 11.07
C PHE A 560 -8.53 7.27 11.57
N HIS A 561 -8.38 8.08 12.64
CA HIS A 561 -9.44 8.98 13.11
C HIS A 561 -9.89 9.95 12.01
N ILE A 562 -8.92 10.59 11.33
CA ILE A 562 -9.20 11.48 10.19
C ILE A 562 -9.92 10.71 9.09
N THR A 563 -9.52 9.47 8.78
CA THR A 563 -10.21 8.64 7.78
C THR A 563 -11.67 8.37 8.15
N VAL A 564 -11.95 7.98 9.40
CA VAL A 564 -13.33 7.75 9.89
C VAL A 564 -14.18 9.02 9.79
N MET A 565 -13.60 10.19 10.09
CA MET A 565 -14.32 11.47 9.97
C MET A 565 -14.52 11.91 8.52
N LEU A 566 -13.55 11.64 7.64
CA LEU A 566 -13.55 12.13 6.26
C LEU A 566 -14.41 11.28 5.32
N VAL A 567 -14.43 9.96 5.49
CA VAL A 567 -15.16 9.04 4.60
C VAL A 567 -16.66 9.38 4.48
N PRO A 568 -17.40 9.65 5.57
CA PRO A 568 -18.79 10.08 5.47
C PRO A 568 -18.95 11.35 4.63
N VAL A 569 -18.02 12.31 4.73
CA VAL A 569 -18.03 13.57 3.97
C VAL A 569 -17.78 13.31 2.49
N CYS A 570 -16.82 12.45 2.15
CA CYS A 570 -16.54 12.05 0.77
C CYS A 570 -17.72 11.32 0.10
N LYS A 571 -18.60 10.70 0.89
CA LYS A 571 -19.77 9.96 0.40
C LYS A 571 -21.08 10.76 0.42
N LEU A 572 -21.06 12.04 0.83
CA LEU A 572 -22.27 12.88 0.87
C LEU A 572 -22.85 13.18 -0.51
N ASP A 573 -22.00 13.25 -1.54
CA ASP A 573 -22.42 13.48 -2.93
C ASP A 573 -22.43 12.15 -3.68
N GLU A 574 -23.62 11.59 -3.90
CA GLU A 574 -23.83 10.35 -4.67
C GLU A 574 -23.35 10.47 -6.12
N GLY A 575 -23.14 11.69 -6.63
CA GLY A 575 -22.63 11.97 -7.97
C GLY A 575 -21.10 11.88 -8.12
N GLY A 576 -20.35 11.82 -7.01
CA GLY A 576 -18.88 11.73 -7.03
C GLY A 576 -18.16 12.94 -7.63
N ASN A 577 -18.77 14.14 -7.61
CA ASN A 577 -18.26 15.33 -8.29
C ASN A 577 -17.55 16.33 -7.37
N MET A 578 -17.54 16.08 -6.05
CA MET A 578 -16.89 16.97 -5.09
C MET A 578 -15.36 16.96 -5.25
N ARG A 579 -14.78 18.13 -5.48
CA ARG A 579 -13.32 18.29 -5.51
C ARG A 579 -12.76 18.35 -4.09
N ALA A 580 -11.46 18.14 -3.94
CA ALA A 580 -10.81 18.18 -2.62
C ALA A 580 -11.13 19.47 -1.80
N PRO A 581 -11.10 20.69 -2.37
CA PRO A 581 -11.48 21.89 -1.61
C PRO A 581 -12.92 21.86 -1.06
N ASP A 582 -13.86 21.31 -1.83
CA ASP A 582 -15.26 21.18 -1.42
C ASP A 582 -15.39 20.18 -0.27
N ILE A 583 -14.68 19.04 -0.36
CA ILE A 583 -14.63 18.03 0.69
C ILE A 583 -14.03 18.63 1.97
N ILE A 584 -12.90 19.34 1.86
CA ILE A 584 -12.23 20.01 2.99
C ILE A 584 -13.16 21.01 3.66
N ARG A 585 -13.80 21.90 2.90
CA ARG A 585 -14.74 22.89 3.45
C ARG A 585 -15.93 22.20 4.13
N SER A 586 -16.48 21.17 3.50
CA SER A 586 -17.60 20.39 4.04
C SER A 586 -17.22 19.65 5.32
N PHE A 587 -15.98 19.15 5.41
CA PHE A 587 -15.43 18.50 6.59
C PHE A 587 -15.41 19.47 7.79
N PHE A 588 -14.76 20.63 7.63
CA PHE A 588 -14.67 21.61 8.72
C PHE A 588 -16.02 22.20 9.09
N HIS A 589 -16.88 22.48 8.09
CA HIS A 589 -18.24 22.93 8.34
C HIS A 589 -19.07 21.92 9.15
N ARG A 590 -19.02 20.64 8.76
CA ARG A 590 -19.77 19.57 9.45
C ARG A 590 -19.31 19.38 10.89
N TYR A 591 -18.00 19.38 11.12
CA TYR A 591 -17.44 19.04 12.43
C TYR A 591 -17.25 20.23 13.37
N ALA A 592 -17.35 21.47 12.88
CA ALA A 592 -17.37 22.68 13.72
C ALA A 592 -18.62 22.75 14.62
N ALA A 593 -19.78 22.35 14.11
CA ALA A 593 -21.05 22.36 14.85
C ALA A 593 -21.51 20.95 15.29
N PHE A 594 -20.59 19.97 15.33
CA PHE A 594 -20.94 18.59 15.66
C PHE A 594 -21.12 18.40 17.17
N ASP A 595 -22.20 17.71 17.55
CA ASP A 595 -22.47 17.33 18.93
C ASP A 595 -21.60 16.14 19.34
N TRP A 596 -20.40 16.44 19.86
CA TRP A 596 -19.44 15.44 20.31
C TRP A 596 -19.88 14.66 21.55
N GLU A 597 -20.82 15.18 22.35
CA GLU A 597 -21.30 14.55 23.59
C GLU A 597 -22.45 13.57 23.32
N GLY A 598 -23.34 13.90 22.38
CA GLY A 598 -24.52 13.08 22.06
C GLY A 598 -24.39 12.20 20.82
N ARG A 599 -23.47 12.50 19.88
CA ARG A 599 -23.40 11.80 18.58
C ARG A 599 -22.08 11.06 18.36
N SER A 600 -22.16 10.00 17.55
CA SER A 600 -21.01 9.22 17.08
C SER A 600 -20.73 9.50 15.61
N VAL A 601 -19.46 9.49 15.22
CA VAL A 601 -19.05 9.59 13.82
C VAL A 601 -18.84 8.19 13.26
N PHE A 602 -19.53 7.87 12.17
CA PHE A 602 -19.44 6.58 11.50
C PHE A 602 -19.82 6.73 10.03
N ASP A 603 -19.52 5.71 9.23
CA ASP A 603 -19.91 5.61 7.82
C ASP A 603 -21.33 5.06 7.67
N PRO A 604 -22.33 5.88 7.30
CA PRO A 604 -23.72 5.44 7.20
C PRO A 604 -23.95 4.43 6.07
N PHE A 605 -23.07 4.40 5.06
CA PHE A 605 -23.16 3.45 3.95
C PHE A 605 -22.74 2.04 4.37
N PHE A 606 -21.87 1.94 5.38
CA PHE A 606 -21.47 0.66 5.95
C PHE A 606 -22.42 0.23 7.08
N HIS A 607 -22.64 1.11 8.06
CA HIS A 607 -23.50 0.84 9.21
C HIS A 607 -24.94 1.27 8.93
N ARG A 608 -25.65 0.49 8.10
CA ARG A 608 -27.07 0.74 7.79
C ARG A 608 -27.96 0.70 9.05
N GLN A 609 -27.60 -0.18 9.99
CA GLN A 609 -28.19 -0.26 11.34
C GLN A 609 -27.05 -0.32 12.35
N LEU A 610 -26.87 0.75 13.12
CA LEU A 610 -25.79 0.84 14.09
C LEU A 610 -26.22 0.21 15.42
N THR A 611 -25.60 -0.91 15.80
CA THR A 611 -25.85 -1.61 17.08
C THR A 611 -24.96 -1.14 18.23
N TYR A 612 -24.06 -0.19 17.97
CA TYR A 612 -23.12 0.32 18.95
C TYR A 612 -23.79 1.25 19.98
N ARG A 613 -23.56 0.99 21.26
CA ARG A 613 -24.05 1.79 22.38
C ARG A 613 -22.89 2.53 23.05
N ARG A 614 -22.87 3.85 22.90
CA ARG A 614 -21.91 4.76 23.55
C ARG A 614 -22.03 4.67 25.08
N THR A 615 -20.90 4.63 25.78
CA THR A 615 -20.85 4.76 27.23
C THR A 615 -20.51 6.19 27.66
N SER A 616 -20.82 6.56 28.90
CA SER A 616 -20.51 7.89 29.44
C SER A 616 -19.00 8.15 29.60
N THR A 617 -18.18 7.10 29.56
CA THR A 617 -16.72 7.19 29.64
C THR A 617 -16.05 7.41 28.29
N GLU A 618 -16.82 7.45 27.20
CA GLU A 618 -16.31 7.67 25.84
C GLU A 618 -16.58 9.12 25.41
N PRO A 619 -15.62 10.05 25.61
CA PRO A 619 -15.81 11.45 25.22
C PRO A 619 -15.82 11.63 23.70
N LEU A 620 -15.17 10.73 22.95
CA LEU A 620 -15.11 10.74 21.49
C LEU A 620 -15.47 9.36 20.94
N CYS A 621 -16.44 9.30 20.02
CA CYS A 621 -16.87 8.07 19.36
C CYS A 621 -16.61 8.15 17.86
N LEU A 622 -15.48 7.59 17.41
CA LEU A 622 -15.13 7.46 16.00
C LEU A 622 -15.19 5.97 15.61
N LEU A 623 -16.29 5.57 14.99
CA LEU A 623 -16.58 4.17 14.72
C LEU A 623 -16.01 3.75 13.37
N GLY A 624 -15.09 2.78 13.38
CA GLY A 624 -14.58 2.13 12.18
C GLY A 624 -15.61 1.20 11.54
N TRP A 625 -15.17 0.41 10.56
CA TRP A 625 -16.06 -0.45 9.77
C TRP A 625 -16.25 -1.82 10.43
N HIS A 626 -15.17 -2.59 10.60
CA HIS A 626 -15.29 -3.96 11.12
C HIS A 626 -15.03 -4.05 12.64
N GLY A 627 -15.72 -4.97 13.34
CA GLY A 627 -15.50 -5.25 14.77
C GLY A 627 -14.18 -6.01 15.06
N PRO A 628 -13.87 -6.33 16.33
CA PRO A 628 -14.72 -6.21 17.52
C PRO A 628 -14.71 -4.84 18.22
N ARG A 629 -13.61 -4.07 18.14
CA ARG A 629 -13.53 -2.71 18.70
C ARG A 629 -13.86 -1.68 17.62
N LEU A 630 -15.12 -1.24 17.58
CA LEU A 630 -15.60 -0.25 16.61
C LEU A 630 -15.06 1.15 16.90
N ASN A 631 -15.12 1.60 18.16
CA ASN A 631 -14.60 2.92 18.53
C ASN A 631 -13.07 2.92 18.53
N ALA A 632 -12.48 3.71 17.63
CA ALA A 632 -11.03 3.83 17.50
C ALA A 632 -10.41 4.81 18.51
N ALA A 633 -11.21 5.71 19.09
CA ALA A 633 -10.74 6.81 19.92
C ALA A 633 -10.60 6.43 21.41
N THR A 634 -9.90 5.33 21.72
CA THR A 634 -9.84 4.75 23.09
C THR A 634 -9.10 5.60 24.11
N HIS A 635 -8.18 6.46 23.67
CA HIS A 635 -7.40 7.35 24.54
C HIS A 635 -7.97 8.77 24.60
N ALA A 636 -9.08 9.04 23.90
CA ALA A 636 -9.66 10.38 23.89
C ALA A 636 -10.09 10.81 25.30
N THR A 637 -9.73 12.03 25.65
CA THR A 637 -10.14 12.68 26.90
C THR A 637 -11.16 13.78 26.59
N GLY A 638 -11.93 14.20 27.58
CA GLY A 638 -12.85 15.30 27.40
C GLY A 638 -12.10 16.60 27.04
N SER A 639 -10.99 16.90 27.70
CA SER A 639 -10.16 18.07 27.33
C SER A 639 -9.61 17.97 25.89
N GLY A 640 -9.30 16.75 25.42
CA GLY A 640 -8.91 16.50 24.04
C GLY A 640 -10.04 16.78 23.04
N VAL A 641 -11.28 16.44 23.39
CA VAL A 641 -12.46 16.73 22.56
C VAL A 641 -12.76 18.24 22.49
N ASP A 642 -12.73 18.95 23.62
CA ASP A 642 -12.89 20.42 23.65
C ASP A 642 -11.86 21.10 22.72
N THR A 643 -10.63 20.62 22.78
CA THR A 643 -9.51 21.06 21.96
C THR A 643 -9.77 20.82 20.47
N ILE A 644 -10.17 19.60 20.10
CA ILE A 644 -10.49 19.25 18.71
C ILE A 644 -11.66 20.10 18.20
N ALA A 645 -12.73 20.24 19.00
CA ALA A 645 -13.93 21.00 18.63
C ALA A 645 -13.64 22.49 18.43
N SER A 646 -12.85 23.10 19.33
CA SER A 646 -12.47 24.52 19.22
C SER A 646 -11.61 24.78 17.99
N GLU A 647 -10.63 23.92 17.70
CA GLU A 647 -9.79 24.06 16.50
C GLU A 647 -10.56 23.80 15.19
N LEU A 648 -11.51 22.86 15.18
CA LEU A 648 -12.40 22.66 14.03
C LEU A 648 -13.28 23.89 13.78
N SER A 649 -13.81 24.50 14.85
CA SER A 649 -14.60 25.74 14.77
C SER A 649 -13.77 26.92 14.25
N ARG A 650 -12.52 27.03 14.72
CA ARG A 650 -11.55 28.02 14.23
C ARG A 650 -11.25 27.80 12.75
N ALA A 651 -10.97 26.57 12.34
CA ALA A 651 -10.71 26.21 10.94
C ALA A 651 -11.90 26.52 10.02
N ASN A 652 -13.13 26.21 10.44
CA ASN A 652 -14.33 26.57 9.70
C ASN A 652 -14.50 28.10 9.56
N SER A 653 -14.23 28.84 10.64
CA SER A 653 -14.29 30.31 10.63
C SER A 653 -13.27 30.91 9.65
N LEU A 654 -12.05 30.37 9.61
CA LEU A 654 -11.01 30.77 8.66
C LEU A 654 -11.40 30.46 7.21
N LEU A 655 -11.90 29.26 6.94
CA LEU A 655 -12.31 28.84 5.59
C LEU A 655 -13.57 29.57 5.10
N SER A 656 -14.32 30.21 6.00
CA SER A 656 -15.48 31.05 5.66
C SER A 656 -15.08 32.49 5.28
N GLN A 657 -13.83 32.90 5.54
CA GLN A 657 -13.32 34.22 5.16
C GLN A 657 -12.95 34.24 3.68
N GLY A 658 -13.37 35.29 2.96
CA GLY A 658 -13.00 35.47 1.55
C GLY A 658 -11.51 35.76 1.39
N GLY A 659 -10.84 35.06 0.46
CA GLY A 659 -9.45 35.34 0.09
C GLY A 659 -8.37 34.61 0.90
N ILE A 660 -8.73 33.73 1.83
CA ILE A 660 -7.75 32.93 2.58
C ILE A 660 -7.00 31.94 1.66
N THR A 661 -5.68 31.86 1.81
CA THR A 661 -4.85 30.86 1.11
C THR A 661 -4.64 29.61 1.97
N TRP A 662 -4.29 28.47 1.35
CA TRP A 662 -3.94 27.25 2.08
C TRP A 662 -2.74 27.41 3.00
N SER A 663 -1.82 28.31 2.64
CA SER A 663 -0.61 28.56 3.41
C SER A 663 -0.91 29.40 4.67
N GLN A 664 -1.79 30.39 4.54
CA GLN A 664 -2.38 31.10 5.69
C GLN A 664 -3.20 30.17 6.59
N PHE A 665 -3.98 29.25 6.01
CA PHE A 665 -4.76 28.27 6.75
C PHE A 665 -3.88 27.33 7.61
N LEU A 666 -2.69 26.97 7.12
CA LEU A 666 -1.72 26.12 7.84
C LEU A 666 -0.79 26.88 8.79
N GLY A 667 -0.85 28.21 8.84
CA GLY A 667 -0.18 29.02 9.85
C GLY A 667 1.17 29.63 9.45
N ASP A 668 1.30 30.18 8.23
CA ASP A 668 2.53 30.85 7.76
C ASP A 668 2.95 32.10 8.58
N ASN A 669 2.03 32.76 9.31
CA ASN A 669 2.29 34.07 9.92
C ASN A 669 2.90 33.99 11.34
N GLU A 670 2.51 33.01 12.16
CA GLU A 670 3.03 32.80 13.51
C GLU A 670 3.06 31.30 13.82
N SER A 671 4.14 30.82 14.44
CA SER A 671 4.27 29.41 14.82
C SER A 671 3.15 29.01 15.78
N PRO A 672 2.34 27.98 15.47
CA PRO A 672 1.27 27.53 16.35
C PRO A 672 1.72 27.11 17.76
N LEU A 673 3.00 26.72 17.91
CA LEU A 673 3.60 26.45 19.22
C LEU A 673 3.72 27.73 20.06
N VAL A 674 4.08 28.85 19.42
CA VAL A 674 4.19 30.16 20.08
C VAL A 674 2.81 30.68 20.48
N GLU A 675 1.80 30.49 19.62
CA GLU A 675 0.40 30.77 19.94
C GLU A 675 -0.04 29.94 21.16
N PHE A 676 0.23 28.63 21.14
CA PHE A 676 -0.08 27.73 22.27
C PHE A 676 0.59 28.18 23.57
N GLN A 677 1.88 28.56 23.56
CA GLN A 677 2.62 29.03 24.73
C GLN A 677 2.07 30.33 25.34
N ARG A 678 1.34 31.14 24.57
CA ARG A 678 0.70 32.38 25.03
C ARG A 678 -0.78 32.20 25.41
N GLN A 679 -1.39 31.09 25.01
CA GLN A 679 -2.82 30.87 25.14
C GLN A 679 -3.27 30.65 26.59
N TYR A 680 -2.44 30.02 27.42
CA TYR A 680 -2.77 29.65 28.80
C TYR A 680 -1.98 30.46 29.82
N LYS A 681 -2.57 30.70 30.99
CA LYS A 681 -1.90 31.42 32.10
C LYS A 681 -0.87 30.54 32.82
N ARG A 682 -1.12 29.24 32.88
CA ARG A 682 -0.31 28.23 33.58
C ARG A 682 -0.17 26.99 32.73
N TYR A 683 0.94 26.30 32.92
CA TYR A 683 1.27 25.05 32.24
C TYR A 683 1.78 24.03 33.24
N ILE A 684 1.54 22.75 32.95
CA ILE A 684 2.37 21.68 33.50
C ILE A 684 3.57 21.53 32.57
N ASN A 685 4.76 21.65 33.14
CA ASN A 685 6.03 21.38 32.50
C ASN A 685 6.58 20.04 33.02
N ILE A 686 6.70 19.05 32.15
CA ILE A 686 7.37 17.79 32.44
C ILE A 686 8.75 17.86 31.80
N GLU A 687 9.76 18.08 32.65
CA GLU A 687 11.16 18.14 32.26
C GLU A 687 11.80 16.78 32.46
N ALA A 688 12.56 16.32 31.46
CA ALA A 688 13.25 15.05 31.47
C ALA A 688 14.68 15.23 30.95
N ARG A 689 15.66 14.78 31.71
CA ARG A 689 17.09 14.89 31.37
C ARG A 689 17.73 13.52 31.29
N TYR A 690 18.63 13.35 30.32
CA TYR A 690 19.43 12.15 30.13
C TYR A 690 20.87 12.53 29.80
N TRP A 691 21.83 12.10 30.62
CA TRP A 691 23.25 12.45 30.48
C TRP A 691 24.20 11.24 30.38
N ALA A 692 23.69 10.06 30.04
CA ALA A 692 24.51 8.89 29.73
C ALA A 692 24.84 8.78 28.22
N THR A 693 25.79 7.89 27.89
CA THR A 693 26.32 7.72 26.54
C THR A 693 25.49 6.82 25.62
N SER A 694 24.53 6.04 26.15
CA SER A 694 23.78 5.03 25.36
C SER A 694 22.53 5.60 24.67
N PRO A 695 22.50 5.67 23.32
CA PRO A 695 21.33 6.18 22.59
C PRO A 695 20.10 5.27 22.69
N GLN A 696 20.32 3.95 22.85
CA GLN A 696 19.26 2.96 23.00
C GLN A 696 18.54 3.12 24.35
N LYS A 697 19.30 3.26 25.45
CA LYS A 697 18.73 3.54 26.78
C LYS A 697 18.00 4.89 26.81
N ARG A 698 18.56 5.92 26.16
CA ARG A 698 17.88 7.22 25.98
C ARG A 698 16.49 7.05 25.34
N THR A 699 16.42 6.32 24.23
CA THR A 699 15.16 6.09 23.50
C THR A 699 14.16 5.34 24.37
N LYS A 700 14.60 4.30 25.09
CA LYS A 700 13.75 3.53 26.02
C LYS A 700 13.22 4.41 27.17
N PHE A 701 14.05 5.28 27.74
CA PHE A 701 13.65 6.22 28.79
C PHE A 701 12.54 7.18 28.33
N PHE A 702 12.73 7.87 27.20
CA PHE A 702 11.70 8.80 26.70
C PHE A 702 10.40 8.09 26.31
N ARG A 703 10.48 6.89 25.73
CA ARG A 703 9.28 6.06 25.45
C ARG A 703 8.52 5.66 26.70
N CYS A 704 9.22 5.37 27.79
CA CYS A 704 8.60 5.10 29.09
C CYS A 704 7.81 6.32 29.58
N ILE A 705 8.39 7.53 29.49
CA ILE A 705 7.71 8.78 29.84
C ILE A 705 6.47 8.98 28.97
N GLU A 706 6.59 8.84 27.65
CA GLU A 706 5.51 9.04 26.68
C GLU A 706 4.36 8.03 26.92
N SER A 707 4.68 6.77 27.24
CA SER A 707 3.70 5.77 27.67
C SER A 707 2.94 6.20 28.92
N ARG A 708 3.65 6.55 30.00
CA ARG A 708 3.02 6.95 31.26
C ARG A 708 2.26 8.28 31.15
N LEU A 709 2.69 9.17 30.25
CA LEU A 709 2.05 10.44 30.00
C LEU A 709 0.66 10.26 29.39
N SER A 710 0.49 9.28 28.50
CA SER A 710 -0.82 8.94 27.95
C SER A 710 -1.82 8.51 29.03
N SER A 711 -1.40 7.67 29.97
CA SER A 711 -2.21 7.25 31.12
C SER A 711 -2.51 8.43 32.05
N PHE A 712 -1.50 9.26 32.35
CA PHE A 712 -1.67 10.45 33.18
C PHE A 712 -2.74 11.41 32.62
N LEU A 713 -2.69 11.73 31.31
CA LEU A 713 -3.67 12.62 30.70
C LEU A 713 -5.11 12.07 30.80
N LEU A 714 -5.27 10.75 30.63
CA LEU A 714 -6.56 10.08 30.74
C LEU A 714 -7.08 10.06 32.18
N ASP A 715 -6.25 9.64 33.12
CA ASP A 715 -6.60 9.53 34.53
C ASP A 715 -6.87 10.89 35.16
N ALA A 716 -6.04 11.89 34.84
CA ALA A 716 -6.22 13.26 35.33
C ALA A 716 -7.50 13.90 34.77
N ASP A 717 -7.85 13.71 33.49
CA ASP A 717 -9.09 14.27 32.92
C ASP A 717 -10.34 13.64 33.55
N ARG A 718 -10.27 12.33 33.85
CA ARG A 718 -11.34 11.60 34.53
C ARG A 718 -11.50 12.00 35.99
N ASN A 719 -10.40 12.19 36.72
CA ASN A 719 -10.41 12.50 38.15
C ASN A 719 -10.61 14.00 38.42
N LEU A 720 -10.24 14.87 37.47
CA LEU A 720 -10.29 16.33 37.59
C LEU A 720 -11.12 16.96 36.45
N PRO A 721 -12.41 16.66 36.32
CA PRO A 721 -13.24 17.10 35.19
C PRO A 721 -13.41 18.63 35.09
N MET A 722 -13.05 19.36 36.14
CA MET A 722 -13.13 20.82 36.22
C MET A 722 -11.88 21.52 35.63
N VAL A 723 -10.76 20.80 35.56
CA VAL A 723 -9.48 21.30 35.06
C VAL A 723 -9.28 20.80 33.63
N GLY A 724 -9.28 21.74 32.68
CA GLY A 724 -9.00 21.44 31.29
C GLY A 724 -7.50 21.34 31.04
N MET A 725 -7.09 20.33 30.28
CA MET A 725 -5.69 20.05 29.96
C MET A 725 -5.46 20.00 28.44
N ARG A 726 -4.71 20.97 27.91
CA ARG A 726 -4.30 21.02 26.50
C ARG A 726 -2.85 20.55 26.36
N PHE A 727 -2.67 19.28 25.98
CA PHE A 727 -1.33 18.75 25.71
C PHE A 727 -0.80 19.18 24.33
N TRP A 728 0.49 19.55 24.25
CA TRP A 728 1.20 19.75 22.98
C TRP A 728 1.94 18.46 22.58
N PRO A 729 1.59 17.81 21.45
CA PRO A 729 2.02 16.45 21.13
C PRO A 729 3.41 16.37 20.51
N ALA A 730 4.38 17.09 21.06
CA ALA A 730 5.77 17.01 20.64
C ALA A 730 6.70 17.22 21.84
N ARG A 731 7.80 16.46 21.86
CA ARG A 731 8.91 16.70 22.79
C ARG A 731 9.64 17.97 22.35
N LEU A 732 9.67 18.96 23.24
CA LEU A 732 10.44 20.19 23.07
C LEU A 732 11.85 19.98 23.62
N VAL A 733 12.87 20.48 22.94
CA VAL A 733 14.27 20.27 23.33
C VAL A 733 14.97 21.61 23.47
N GLN A 734 15.83 21.72 24.47
CA GLN A 734 16.74 22.86 24.65
C GLN A 734 18.12 22.49 24.09
N ARG A 735 18.77 23.40 23.34
CA ARG A 735 20.12 23.17 22.80
C ARG A 735 21.17 23.35 23.90
N THR A 736 21.38 22.31 24.70
CA THR A 736 22.44 22.18 25.71
C THR A 736 23.29 20.93 25.44
N ASP A 737 24.50 20.84 26.00
CA ASP A 737 25.36 19.64 25.89
C ASP A 737 24.72 18.39 26.51
N GLU A 738 23.82 18.58 27.48
CA GLU A 738 22.95 17.53 28.03
C GLU A 738 21.63 17.44 27.26
N PHE A 739 21.15 16.21 27.00
CA PHE A 739 19.85 15.99 26.35
C PHE A 739 18.71 16.29 27.34
N THR A 740 18.19 17.51 27.26
CA THR A 740 17.03 17.97 28.04
C THR A 740 15.78 18.04 27.15
N GLY A 741 14.78 17.23 27.47
CA GLY A 741 13.46 17.21 26.84
C GLY A 741 12.38 17.78 27.76
N CYS A 742 11.37 18.41 27.18
CA CYS A 742 10.27 19.06 27.85
C CYS A 742 8.93 18.69 27.18
N TYR A 743 7.91 18.44 27.98
CA TYR A 743 6.52 18.31 27.55
C TYR A 743 5.64 19.35 28.22
N LEU A 744 4.76 20.00 27.45
CA LEU A 744 3.91 21.08 27.94
C LEU A 744 2.43 20.71 27.87
N ILE A 745 1.71 20.99 28.96
CA ILE A 745 0.25 20.87 29.05
C ILE A 745 -0.32 22.21 29.52
N GLY A 746 -1.07 22.91 28.67
CA GLY A 746 -1.75 24.15 29.01
C GLY A 746 -2.96 23.89 29.90
N LEU A 747 -3.08 24.65 30.99
CA LEU A 747 -4.19 24.52 31.95
C LEU A 747 -5.25 25.59 31.69
N TYR A 748 -6.50 25.17 31.58
CA TYR A 748 -7.66 26.07 31.48
C TYR A 748 -8.80 25.62 32.40
N ARG A 749 -9.76 26.53 32.62
CA ARG A 749 -10.95 26.24 33.41
C ARG A 749 -12.01 25.64 32.49
N ARG A 750 -12.41 24.38 32.74
CA ARG A 750 -13.41 23.68 31.92
C ARG A 750 -14.82 23.85 32.47
N ARG A 751 -14.98 23.83 33.81
CA ARG A 751 -16.23 24.07 34.56
C ARG A 751 -15.92 24.86 35.86
N SER A 752 -16.91 25.43 36.57
CA SER A 752 -16.70 26.27 37.78
C SER A 752 -15.99 25.52 38.93
N PRO A 753 -14.76 25.89 39.34
CA PRO A 753 -13.92 25.05 40.20
C PRO A 753 -14.24 25.16 41.69
N ALA A 754 -13.91 24.09 42.44
CA ALA A 754 -13.60 24.15 43.87
C ALA A 754 -12.08 24.41 44.05
N ALA A 755 -11.67 24.98 45.19
CA ALA A 755 -10.26 25.28 45.47
C ALA A 755 -9.36 24.02 45.48
N ASP A 756 -9.93 22.87 45.86
CA ASP A 756 -9.24 21.60 46.08
C ASP A 756 -8.66 20.95 44.81
N SER A 757 -9.03 21.43 43.62
CA SER A 757 -8.61 20.81 42.35
C SER A 757 -7.11 20.97 42.04
N TYR A 758 -6.42 21.98 42.59
CA TYR A 758 -4.98 22.17 42.36
C TYR A 758 -4.11 21.23 43.20
N GLU A 759 -4.50 20.95 44.45
CA GLU A 759 -3.79 20.01 45.32
C GLU A 759 -3.91 18.59 44.77
N GLN A 760 -5.10 18.21 44.30
CA GLN A 760 -5.32 16.92 43.65
C GLN A 760 -4.52 16.79 42.33
N LEU A 761 -4.37 17.87 41.57
CA LEU A 761 -3.52 17.89 40.37
C LEU A 761 -2.05 17.67 40.73
N GLN A 762 -1.55 18.34 41.77
CA GLN A 762 -0.18 18.15 42.25
C GLN A 762 0.06 16.72 42.74
N ALA A 763 -0.90 16.12 43.45
CA ALA A 763 -0.83 14.71 43.85
C ALA A 763 -0.75 13.78 42.63
N SER A 764 -1.62 13.98 41.63
CA SER A 764 -1.62 13.19 40.39
C SER A 764 -0.30 13.32 39.60
N MET A 765 0.32 14.51 39.58
CA MET A 765 1.65 14.71 39.00
C MET A 765 2.74 13.95 39.78
N GLY A 766 2.67 13.92 41.11
CA GLY A 766 3.56 13.15 41.96
C GLY A 766 3.46 11.64 41.70
N ASP A 767 2.23 11.12 41.53
CA ASP A 767 1.99 9.72 41.18
C ASP A 767 2.57 9.35 39.81
N PHE A 768 2.45 10.25 38.84
CA PHE A 768 3.06 10.11 37.52
C PHE A 768 4.59 10.04 37.60
N GLU A 769 5.23 10.95 38.34
CA GLU A 769 6.69 10.90 38.55
C GLU A 769 7.12 9.60 39.24
N ALA A 770 6.41 9.20 40.28
CA ALA A 770 6.68 7.97 41.02
C ALA A 770 6.55 6.74 40.11
N SER A 771 5.58 6.72 39.19
CA SER A 771 5.39 5.64 38.23
C SER A 771 6.59 5.47 37.28
N ILE A 772 7.20 6.57 36.85
CA ILE A 772 8.42 6.53 36.02
C ILE A 772 9.61 6.05 36.85
N ARG A 773 9.82 6.63 38.04
CA ARG A 773 10.95 6.30 38.93
C ARG A 773 10.93 4.84 39.43
N LYS A 774 9.76 4.22 39.54
CA LYS A 774 9.62 2.79 39.92
C LYS A 774 10.11 1.83 38.83
N SER A 775 10.24 2.26 37.59
CA SER A 775 10.64 1.38 36.49
C SER A 775 12.16 1.26 36.38
N SER A 776 12.76 0.38 37.18
CA SER A 776 14.22 0.13 37.17
C SER A 776 14.78 -0.30 35.81
N LYS A 777 13.93 -0.85 34.93
CA LYS A 777 14.28 -1.21 33.54
C LYS A 777 14.56 0.01 32.65
N TYR A 778 13.89 1.13 32.91
CA TYR A 778 13.88 2.31 32.03
C TYR A 778 14.36 3.60 32.69
N TYR A 779 14.45 3.63 34.02
CA TYR A 779 14.90 4.75 34.82
C TYR A 779 16.11 4.38 35.67
N ASP A 780 17.21 5.11 35.48
CA ASP A 780 18.41 5.02 36.30
C ASP A 780 18.71 6.39 36.90
N ALA A 781 18.62 6.51 38.23
CA ALA A 781 18.81 7.77 38.94
C ALA A 781 20.20 8.39 38.75
N ASN A 782 21.20 7.61 38.33
CA ASN A 782 22.56 8.11 38.07
C ASN A 782 22.69 8.84 36.73
N CYS A 783 21.76 8.61 35.79
CA CYS A 783 21.84 9.17 34.43
C CYS A 783 20.53 9.70 33.85
N CYS A 784 19.42 9.59 34.59
CA CYS A 784 18.08 10.01 34.21
C CYS A 784 17.48 10.88 35.31
N TRP A 785 16.76 11.93 34.91
CA TRP A 785 15.98 12.76 35.82
C TRP A 785 14.66 13.15 35.17
N VAL A 786 13.58 13.16 35.95
CA VAL A 786 12.25 13.59 35.51
C VAL A 786 11.55 14.37 36.62
N MET A 787 10.89 15.46 36.25
CA MET A 787 10.12 16.30 37.15
C MET A 787 8.93 16.93 36.42
N ALA A 788 7.76 16.90 37.06
CA ALA A 788 6.54 17.55 36.62
C ALA A 788 6.26 18.74 37.56
N SER A 789 6.14 19.94 37.00
CA SER A 789 5.92 21.17 37.77
C SER A 789 4.88 22.08 37.13
N ILE A 790 4.18 22.87 37.94
CA ILE A 790 3.25 23.89 37.44
C ILE A 790 4.01 25.22 37.32
N VAL A 791 4.07 25.76 36.10
CA VAL A 791 4.76 27.01 35.78
C VAL A 791 3.78 28.06 35.26
N ASN A 792 4.03 29.34 35.54
CA ASN A 792 3.27 30.41 34.89
C ASN A 792 3.79 30.65 33.48
N ALA A 793 2.94 31.19 32.60
CA ALA A 793 3.31 31.48 31.21
C ALA A 793 4.54 32.42 31.09
N ARG A 794 4.70 33.35 32.05
CA ARG A 794 5.86 34.27 32.12
C ARG A 794 7.16 33.60 32.56
N ASP A 795 7.06 32.48 33.25
CA ASP A 795 8.19 31.74 33.82
C ASP A 795 8.57 30.56 32.91
N LEU A 796 7.79 30.29 31.85
CA LEU A 796 8.21 29.42 30.77
C LEU A 796 9.51 29.98 30.17
N PRO A 797 10.52 29.16 29.90
CA PRO A 797 11.78 29.63 29.34
C PRO A 797 11.52 30.44 28.07
N THR A 798 11.78 31.75 28.10
CA THR A 798 11.52 32.66 26.97
C THR A 798 12.42 32.43 25.75
N LEU A 799 13.30 31.42 25.73
CA LEU A 799 14.28 31.22 24.65
C LEU A 799 14.57 29.74 24.36
N GLY A 800 14.32 29.33 23.12
CA GLY A 800 15.05 28.22 22.47
C GLY A 800 14.43 26.81 22.54
N LEU A 801 13.19 26.65 23.02
CA LEU A 801 12.47 25.39 22.92
C LEU A 801 12.04 25.14 21.47
N GLU A 802 12.81 24.31 20.76
CA GLU A 802 12.47 23.86 19.42
C GLU A 802 11.86 22.44 19.48
N PRO A 803 10.98 22.08 18.53
CA PRO A 803 10.60 20.69 18.35
C PRO A 803 11.86 19.82 18.17
N GLY A 804 11.99 18.75 18.95
CA GLY A 804 13.14 17.84 18.84
C GLY A 804 13.27 17.20 17.45
N PRO A 805 14.44 16.62 17.10
CA PRO A 805 14.66 15.99 15.80
C PRO A 805 13.55 14.99 15.42
N GLN A 806 13.01 15.11 14.21
CA GLN A 806 11.91 14.28 13.67
C GLN A 806 12.17 12.76 13.74
N ALA A 807 13.44 12.34 13.79
CA ALA A 807 13.85 10.95 13.92
C ALA A 807 13.44 10.31 15.27
N GLU A 808 13.21 11.12 16.31
CA GLU A 808 12.93 10.63 17.66
C GLU A 808 11.62 11.16 18.27
N GLY A 809 11.06 12.28 17.79
CA GLY A 809 9.92 12.96 18.46
C GLY A 809 8.54 12.88 17.79
N ASN A 810 8.46 12.67 16.46
CA ASN A 810 7.18 12.80 15.73
C ASN A 810 6.50 11.47 15.33
N ASN A 811 7.14 10.31 15.55
CA ASN A 811 6.55 9.01 15.25
C ASN A 811 6.31 8.22 16.53
N MET A 812 5.49 8.83 17.37
CA MET A 812 5.04 8.34 18.67
C MET A 812 3.91 7.30 18.53
N SER A 813 3.91 6.47 17.48
CA SER A 813 2.75 5.67 17.07
C SER A 813 2.74 4.22 17.54
N SER A 814 3.76 3.72 18.25
CA SER A 814 3.70 2.39 18.90
C SER A 814 4.27 2.45 20.31
N LEU A 815 3.38 2.40 21.29
CA LEU A 815 3.68 2.20 22.71
C LEU A 815 3.16 0.81 23.09
N ASP A 816 3.70 -0.22 22.44
CA ASP A 816 3.41 -1.62 22.76
C ASP A 816 4.55 -2.19 23.63
N GLU A 817 4.24 -3.14 24.51
CA GLU A 817 5.15 -3.67 25.52
C GLU A 817 6.30 -4.48 24.88
N GLU A 818 7.53 -4.21 25.34
CA GLU A 818 8.74 -4.95 24.93
C GLU A 818 8.82 -6.29 25.66
N THR A 819 8.78 -7.40 24.93
CA THR A 819 9.35 -8.68 25.39
C THR A 819 10.73 -8.82 24.73
N ASP A 820 11.80 -8.67 25.51
CA ASP A 820 13.17 -8.82 25.02
C ASP A 820 13.38 -10.29 24.60
N GLY A 821 13.54 -10.53 23.30
CA GLY A 821 13.84 -11.85 22.73
C GLY A 821 15.13 -11.80 21.92
N ASP A 822 16.24 -11.38 22.54
CA ASP A 822 17.57 -11.47 21.90
C ASP A 822 18.76 -11.59 22.88
N GLU A 823 18.57 -12.16 24.09
CA GLU A 823 19.71 -12.61 24.93
C GLU A 823 19.71 -14.11 25.30
N SER A 824 18.85 -14.93 24.67
CA SER A 824 18.96 -16.39 24.77
C SER A 824 18.35 -17.06 23.53
N MET A 825 19.11 -17.10 22.42
CA MET A 825 18.81 -17.95 21.26
C MET A 825 19.61 -19.27 21.31
N ALA A 826 19.79 -19.80 22.51
CA ALA A 826 20.14 -21.19 22.72
C ALA A 826 19.31 -21.66 23.91
N GLU A 827 18.52 -22.71 23.68
CA GLU A 827 17.60 -23.36 24.61
C GLU A 827 16.21 -22.70 24.66
N GLU A 828 15.17 -23.53 24.48
CA GLU A 828 13.73 -23.21 24.46
C GLU A 828 13.09 -22.94 23.08
N GLU A 829 13.08 -23.95 22.21
CA GLU A 829 11.96 -24.18 21.27
C GLU A 829 11.55 -25.65 21.38
N GLU A 830 10.31 -25.92 21.83
CA GLU A 830 9.41 -27.00 21.37
C GLU A 830 8.28 -27.18 22.39
N ASP A 831 7.16 -26.48 22.17
CA ASP A 831 5.81 -26.93 22.57
C ASP A 831 4.77 -25.97 21.94
N GLU A 832 3.78 -26.56 21.25
CA GLU A 832 2.47 -26.03 20.81
C GLU A 832 2.17 -26.26 19.31
N GLU A 833 1.89 -27.52 18.96
CA GLU A 833 0.89 -27.87 17.93
C GLU A 833 0.03 -29.02 18.47
N GLU A 834 -1.28 -28.81 18.61
CA GLU A 834 -2.35 -29.76 18.24
C GLU A 834 -3.73 -29.18 18.62
N GLU A 835 -4.45 -28.63 17.65
CA GLU A 835 -5.91 -28.68 17.62
C GLU A 835 -6.31 -29.37 16.31
N GLY A 836 -6.90 -30.57 16.46
CA GLY A 836 -7.52 -31.35 15.40
C GLY A 836 -9.05 -31.30 15.52
N GLU A 837 -9.67 -31.02 14.38
CA GLU A 837 -10.83 -31.70 13.78
C GLU A 837 -12.10 -31.90 14.64
N GLU A 838 -13.14 -31.14 14.28
CA GLU A 838 -14.55 -31.41 14.59
C GLU A 838 -15.10 -32.43 13.59
N GLU A 839 -15.72 -33.51 14.07
CA GLU A 839 -16.68 -34.32 13.31
C GLU A 839 -18.11 -34.00 13.77
N GLU A 840 -18.98 -33.86 12.78
CA GLU A 840 -20.41 -33.57 12.87
C GLU A 840 -21.22 -34.77 13.41
N GLY A 841 -22.29 -34.47 14.13
CA GLY A 841 -23.35 -35.41 14.48
C GLY A 841 -24.65 -34.66 14.79
N GLU A 842 -25.59 -34.72 13.86
CA GLU A 842 -26.97 -34.22 13.96
C GLU A 842 -27.78 -35.03 15.00
N ASP A 843 -28.70 -34.36 15.72
CA ASP A 843 -30.13 -34.72 15.77
C ASP A 843 -30.92 -33.92 16.84
N GLU A 844 -31.83 -33.11 16.31
CA GLU A 844 -33.25 -32.90 16.65
C GLU A 844 -33.80 -32.94 18.10
N ASP A 845 -34.41 -31.81 18.44
CA ASP A 845 -35.82 -31.61 18.86
C ASP A 845 -36.25 -31.35 20.32
N ASN A 846 -37.12 -30.33 20.37
CA ASN A 846 -38.27 -30.08 21.23
C ASN A 846 -38.17 -29.43 22.64
N SER A 847 -38.67 -28.19 22.65
CA SER A 847 -39.90 -27.77 23.34
C SER A 847 -39.84 -27.23 24.78
N SER A 848 -40.03 -25.89 24.85
CA SER A 848 -41.07 -25.17 25.62
C SER A 848 -41.01 -25.02 27.15
N ASN A 849 -41.29 -23.77 27.57
CA ASN A 849 -41.90 -23.31 28.83
C ASN A 849 -41.08 -23.59 30.12
N ASN A 850 -40.94 -22.68 31.09
CA ASN A 850 -41.93 -21.74 31.59
C ASN A 850 -41.28 -20.70 32.55
N ASN A 851 -41.88 -19.50 32.55
CA ASN A 851 -42.06 -18.53 33.62
C ASN A 851 -41.51 -18.74 35.06
N ASN A 852 -41.13 -17.57 35.61
CA ASN A 852 -41.51 -16.98 36.91
C ASN A 852 -40.48 -16.91 38.07
N ASN A 853 -40.18 -15.64 38.36
CA ASN A 853 -40.30 -14.94 39.63
C ASN A 853 -39.37 -15.25 40.82
N ASN A 854 -38.70 -14.16 41.18
CA ASN A 854 -38.62 -13.53 42.50
C ASN A 854 -37.64 -14.02 43.57
N ASN A 855 -36.90 -12.99 44.01
CA ASN A 855 -36.52 -12.64 45.37
C ASN A 855 -35.27 -13.28 45.99
N ASN A 856 -34.28 -12.40 46.15
CA ASN A 856 -33.53 -12.11 47.38
C ASN A 856 -33.19 -13.30 48.29
N ASN A 857 -31.91 -13.65 48.34
CA ASN A 857 -31.11 -13.43 49.55
C ASN A 857 -29.62 -13.69 49.30
N LYS A 858 -28.78 -12.81 49.85
CA LYS A 858 -27.34 -13.00 49.97
C LYS A 858 -27.06 -14.26 50.81
N MET A 859 -26.45 -15.27 50.20
CA MET A 859 -25.55 -16.19 50.88
C MET A 859 -24.25 -16.29 50.07
N GLN A 860 -23.14 -16.23 50.80
CA GLN A 860 -21.77 -16.28 50.31
C GLN A 860 -21.55 -17.49 49.40
N THR A 861 -21.23 -17.26 48.13
CA THR A 861 -20.76 -18.31 47.22
C THR A 861 -19.27 -18.55 47.46
N LEU A 862 -18.93 -19.78 47.86
CA LEU A 862 -17.56 -20.29 47.92
C LEU A 862 -16.81 -20.10 46.60
N PRO A 863 -15.47 -19.99 46.61
CA PRO A 863 -14.68 -19.76 45.41
C PRO A 863 -14.91 -20.89 44.40
N ASN A 864 -15.13 -20.51 43.15
CA ASN A 864 -15.30 -21.41 42.01
C ASN A 864 -13.96 -22.15 41.79
N HIS A 865 -13.78 -23.31 42.44
CA HIS A 865 -12.57 -24.11 42.35
C HIS A 865 -12.52 -24.78 40.97
N ARG A 866 -11.67 -24.24 40.09
CA ARG A 866 -11.37 -24.81 38.76
C ARG A 866 -10.51 -26.06 38.96
N PHE A 867 -10.95 -27.20 38.41
CA PHE A 867 -10.21 -28.47 38.42
C PHE A 867 -8.78 -28.28 37.93
N ARG A 868 -7.80 -28.63 38.77
CA ARG A 868 -6.38 -28.38 38.48
C ARG A 868 -5.83 -29.33 37.42
N PRO A 869 -4.98 -28.85 36.50
CA PRO A 869 -4.31 -29.71 35.52
C PRO A 869 -3.30 -30.65 36.19
N ALA A 870 -2.95 -31.73 35.49
CA ALA A 870 -2.02 -32.75 36.01
C ALA A 870 -0.60 -32.19 36.27
N SER A 871 -0.18 -31.15 35.54
CA SER A 871 1.08 -30.43 35.76
C SER A 871 1.16 -29.80 37.14
N ASP A 872 0.10 -29.10 37.56
CA ASP A 872 0.00 -28.49 38.89
C ASP A 872 0.09 -29.56 39.98
N VAL A 873 -0.59 -30.69 39.78
CA VAL A 873 -0.57 -31.83 40.72
C VAL A 873 0.81 -32.46 40.81
N ILE A 874 1.52 -32.67 39.70
CA ILE A 874 2.90 -33.19 39.70
C ILE A 874 3.83 -32.23 40.45
N ASN A 875 3.73 -30.93 40.15
CA ASN A 875 4.57 -29.91 40.78
C ASN A 875 4.32 -29.85 42.28
N ARG A 876 3.06 -29.98 42.72
CA ARG A 876 2.75 -30.04 44.15
C ARG A 876 3.32 -31.29 44.81
N LEU A 877 3.10 -32.46 44.21
CA LEU A 877 3.56 -33.74 44.78
C LEU A 877 5.09 -33.84 44.81
N LYS A 878 5.81 -33.18 43.90
CA LYS A 878 7.28 -33.19 43.86
C LYS A 878 7.94 -32.15 44.76
N TRP A 879 7.36 -30.96 44.87
CA TRP A 879 8.05 -29.80 45.47
C TRP A 879 7.43 -29.31 46.78
N ASP A 880 6.27 -29.83 47.18
CA ASP A 880 5.66 -29.50 48.48
C ASP A 880 6.27 -30.36 49.60
N ALA A 881 7.03 -29.73 50.50
CA ALA A 881 7.66 -30.41 51.63
C ALA A 881 6.68 -31.09 52.61
N ALA A 882 5.38 -30.76 52.54
CA ALA A 882 4.34 -31.39 53.33
C ALA A 882 3.84 -32.74 52.76
N LEU A 883 4.23 -33.10 51.54
CA LEU A 883 3.81 -34.32 50.85
C LEU A 883 5.03 -35.18 50.50
N ASP A 884 4.96 -36.48 50.78
CA ASP A 884 6.03 -37.42 50.43
C ASP A 884 5.84 -37.93 49.00
N ALA A 885 6.65 -37.44 48.07
CA ALA A 885 6.61 -37.83 46.65
C ALA A 885 6.75 -39.34 46.41
N THR A 886 7.42 -40.08 47.31
CA THR A 886 7.61 -41.54 47.20
C THR A 886 6.31 -42.32 47.40
N ASP A 887 5.32 -41.72 48.06
CA ASP A 887 4.02 -42.32 48.38
C ASP A 887 2.98 -42.11 47.28
N TYR A 888 3.35 -41.62 46.09
CA TYR A 888 2.42 -41.38 44.99
C TYR A 888 2.79 -42.07 43.68
N LEU A 889 1.76 -42.58 43.00
CA LEU A 889 1.82 -43.23 41.69
C LEU A 889 1.00 -42.43 40.67
N ILE A 890 1.51 -42.35 39.44
CA ILE A 890 0.85 -41.76 38.28
C ILE A 890 0.33 -42.88 37.38
N GLY A 891 -0.98 -42.93 37.20
CA GLY A 891 -1.63 -43.79 36.21
C GLY A 891 -1.69 -43.07 34.86
N TYR A 892 -1.09 -43.64 33.82
CA TYR A 892 -1.09 -43.10 32.47
C TYR A 892 -1.55 -44.14 31.44
N GLN A 893 -2.14 -43.66 30.33
CA GLN A 893 -2.56 -44.50 29.22
C GLN A 893 -1.34 -44.87 28.34
N ASP A 894 -0.93 -46.14 28.36
CA ASP A 894 0.09 -46.68 27.46
C ASP A 894 -0.49 -46.97 26.07
N ARG A 895 0.35 -46.93 25.03
CA ARG A 895 -0.09 -47.09 23.62
C ARG A 895 -0.60 -48.50 23.30
N PHE A 896 -0.17 -49.51 24.04
CA PHE A 896 -0.48 -50.91 23.73
C PHE A 896 -1.01 -51.69 24.93
N ALA A 897 -0.67 -51.28 26.16
CA ALA A 897 -0.95 -52.05 27.37
C ALA A 897 -2.07 -51.49 28.27
N GLY A 898 -2.80 -50.45 27.83
CA GLY A 898 -3.84 -49.80 28.65
C GLY A 898 -3.24 -48.94 29.76
N VAL A 899 -3.95 -48.76 30.88
CA VAL A 899 -3.48 -47.89 31.97
C VAL A 899 -2.35 -48.56 32.75
N ARG A 900 -1.17 -47.93 32.76
CA ARG A 900 0.00 -48.36 33.55
C ARG A 900 0.32 -47.35 34.65
N GLU A 901 0.96 -47.82 35.72
CA GLU A 901 1.36 -46.98 36.85
C GLU A 901 2.89 -46.79 36.87
N LYS A 902 3.35 -45.55 37.09
CA LYS A 902 4.75 -45.19 37.33
C LYS A 902 4.84 -44.35 38.62
N LYS A 903 5.98 -44.39 39.31
CA LYS A 903 6.21 -43.53 40.50
C LYS A 903 6.29 -42.06 40.09
N VAL A 904 5.78 -41.16 40.92
CA VAL A 904 5.86 -39.71 40.68
C VAL A 904 7.32 -39.24 40.55
N GLU A 905 8.23 -39.81 41.33
CA GLU A 905 9.68 -39.49 41.27
C GLU A 905 10.32 -39.84 39.93
N ALA A 906 9.89 -40.96 39.34
CA ALA A 906 10.40 -41.44 38.05
C ALA A 906 9.70 -40.75 36.86
N TRP A 907 8.81 -39.78 37.11
CA TRP A 907 8.19 -38.99 36.06
C TRP A 907 9.16 -37.91 35.59
N THR A 908 9.61 -38.01 34.35
CA THR A 908 10.42 -36.96 33.71
C THR A 908 9.53 -36.06 32.85
N GLY A 909 9.79 -34.76 32.87
CA GLY A 909 9.18 -33.80 31.95
C GLY A 909 10.06 -33.54 30.72
N ASP A 910 11.22 -34.21 30.64
CA ASP A 910 12.18 -34.05 29.56
C ASP A 910 11.72 -34.83 28.32
N LEU A 911 11.53 -34.10 27.21
CA LEU A 911 11.10 -34.65 25.92
C LEU A 911 12.17 -35.54 25.27
N THR A 912 13.42 -35.49 25.75
CA THR A 912 14.56 -36.26 25.23
C THR A 912 14.78 -37.61 25.93
N ASP A 913 14.01 -37.90 26.99
CA ASP A 913 14.09 -39.16 27.73
C ASP A 913 13.33 -40.27 26.97
N ASP A 914 13.98 -41.42 26.76
CA ASP A 914 13.41 -42.59 26.07
C ASP A 914 12.09 -43.09 26.71
N ASP A 915 11.86 -42.75 27.99
CA ASP A 915 10.69 -43.10 28.78
C ASP A 915 9.62 -41.97 28.87
N PHE A 916 9.69 -40.94 28.02
CA PHE A 916 8.78 -39.79 28.07
C PHE A 916 7.31 -40.16 27.78
N ILE A 917 6.42 -39.72 28.67
CA ILE A 917 4.96 -39.91 28.54
C ILE A 917 4.28 -38.54 28.55
N PRO A 918 3.56 -38.15 27.48
CA PRO A 918 2.85 -36.88 27.44
C PRO A 918 1.82 -36.72 28.57
N GLN A 919 1.72 -35.52 29.15
CA GLN A 919 0.86 -35.24 30.31
C GLN A 919 -0.65 -35.40 30.03
N HIS A 920 -1.08 -35.28 28.77
CA HIS A 920 -2.46 -35.56 28.38
C HIS A 920 -2.83 -37.06 28.53
N ARG A 921 -1.84 -37.95 28.67
CA ARG A 921 -2.07 -39.38 28.91
C ARG A 921 -2.22 -39.74 30.39
N ILE A 922 -1.98 -38.81 31.31
CA ILE A 922 -2.19 -39.05 32.74
C ILE A 922 -3.69 -39.14 33.02
N VAL A 923 -4.11 -40.27 33.59
CA VAL A 923 -5.50 -40.55 33.97
C VAL A 923 -5.73 -40.22 35.45
N TYR A 924 -4.77 -40.56 36.32
CA TYR A 924 -4.91 -40.33 37.76
C TYR A 924 -3.61 -40.27 38.56
N PHE A 925 -3.70 -39.75 39.77
CA PHE A 925 -2.71 -39.86 40.83
C PHE A 925 -3.29 -40.66 41.99
N LYS A 926 -2.57 -41.69 42.43
CA LYS A 926 -2.98 -42.59 43.50
C LYS A 926 -1.94 -42.55 44.61
N ARG A 927 -2.39 -42.41 45.85
CA ARG A 927 -1.52 -42.54 47.02
C ARG A 927 -1.31 -44.02 47.33
N LYS A 928 -0.06 -44.43 47.50
CA LYS A 928 0.36 -45.83 47.62
C LYS A 928 0.02 -46.41 48.99
N SER A 929 0.11 -45.62 50.06
CA SER A 929 -0.15 -46.04 51.43
C SER A 929 -1.58 -46.53 51.69
N ASP A 930 -2.58 -45.91 51.08
CA ASP A 930 -4.00 -46.26 51.26
C ASP A 930 -4.74 -46.61 49.96
N GLY A 931 -4.06 -46.57 48.82
CA GLY A 931 -4.63 -46.86 47.51
C GLY A 931 -5.64 -45.82 47.03
N LYS A 932 -5.74 -44.66 47.70
CA LYS A 932 -6.76 -43.66 47.41
C LYS A 932 -6.41 -42.84 46.17
N LEU A 933 -7.38 -42.64 45.30
CA LEU A 933 -7.26 -41.71 44.17
C LEU A 933 -7.29 -40.27 44.71
N MET A 934 -6.19 -39.56 44.52
CA MET A 934 -6.00 -38.20 44.99
C MET A 934 -6.32 -37.19 43.91
N TRP A 935 -6.18 -37.59 42.65
CA TRP A 935 -6.65 -36.81 41.51
C TRP A 935 -7.02 -37.75 40.37
N HIS A 936 -8.17 -37.55 39.73
CA HIS A 936 -8.66 -38.43 38.66
C HIS A 936 -9.33 -37.60 37.56
N ARG A 937 -8.74 -37.62 36.36
CA ARG A 937 -9.15 -36.79 35.21
C ARG A 937 -10.58 -37.08 34.73
N PRO A 938 -11.00 -38.36 34.54
CA PRO A 938 -12.35 -38.65 34.06
C PRO A 938 -13.48 -38.21 35.00
N THR A 939 -13.28 -38.32 36.33
CA THR A 939 -14.32 -37.93 37.32
C THR A 939 -14.12 -36.52 37.88
N ARG A 940 -13.10 -35.79 37.41
CA ARG A 940 -12.70 -34.46 37.93
C ARG A 940 -12.51 -34.42 39.46
N LEU A 941 -12.05 -35.53 40.04
CA LEU A 941 -11.71 -35.62 41.46
C LEU A 941 -10.36 -34.95 41.70
N ASP A 942 -10.25 -34.03 42.65
CA ASP A 942 -8.98 -33.40 43.05
C ASP A 942 -8.97 -33.16 44.56
N LEU A 943 -8.42 -34.15 45.28
CA LEU A 943 -8.16 -34.10 46.72
C LEU A 943 -6.78 -33.52 47.05
N VAL A 944 -5.96 -33.19 46.03
CA VAL A 944 -4.63 -32.58 46.23
C VAL A 944 -4.76 -31.10 46.50
N TYR A 945 -5.61 -30.40 45.75
CA TYR A 945 -5.92 -28.99 45.97
C TYR A 945 -7.33 -28.76 46.55
N GLY A 946 -8.09 -29.83 46.79
CA GLY A 946 -9.48 -29.77 47.24
C GLY A 946 -10.39 -29.07 46.22
N SER A 947 -9.99 -29.08 44.94
CA SER A 947 -10.63 -28.29 43.88
C SER A 947 -11.59 -29.09 42.99
N GLY A 948 -11.71 -30.39 43.23
CA GLY A 948 -12.58 -31.32 42.50
C GLY A 948 -13.61 -31.98 43.41
N GLN A 949 -14.76 -32.36 42.85
CA GLN A 949 -15.91 -32.95 43.55
C GLN A 949 -15.63 -34.35 44.11
#